data_AF-A0A117MVH4-F1
#
_entry.id   AF-A0A117MVH4-F1
#
_cell.length_a   1.000
_cell.length_b   1.000
_cell.length_c   1.000
_cell.angle_alpha   90.00
_cell.angle_beta   90.00
_cell.angle_gamma   90.00
#
_symmetry.space_group_name_H-M   'P 1'
#
loop_
_entity.id
_entity.type
_entity.pdbx_description
1 polymer ?
#
loop_
_entity_poly.entity_id
_entity_poly.type
_entity_poly.pdbx_seq_one_letter_code
_entity_poly.pdbx_strand_id
1 'polypeptide(L)'
;MTRPKTPLLDQVPDPAALRRLDDAQLRQLADELRAETIDAVSVTGGHLGAGLGVVELTVALHHVFDTPRDRVIWDVGHQAYPHKILTGRRDGIRTLRQPGGLSGFTKRSESEYDPFGAAHSSTSISAGLGMAVGRDLAGGANNVIAVIGDGAMSAGMAYEAMNNAGALGSRLIVILNDNDMSIAPPVGAMSAYLARLVSGRTYRSLREVAKYLAEKLPRFFHEKAKRTEEFARGFWTGGTLFEELGFYYVGPIDGHNLDHLLPVLRNVRDAESGPILVHVVTQKGKGYAPAEASADKYHGVVKFDPVTGQQAKAPANAPSYTNVFANALIKEAREDEKIVAVTAAMPSGTGLDAFGKEFPGRTFDVGIAEQHAVTFAAGLASEGFKPFCAIYSTFMQRAYDQIVHDVALQNLPVRFALDRAGLVGADGATHAGSFDIAYLACLPGMVVMAAADEAELTHMVATAAAYDAGPIAFRYPRGEGVGVELPQHGVPLEIGKGRIVREGTRIALLSLGTRLAECLSAAELLGQRGLSTTVTDARFAKPLDEALIARLAREHEVLITVEEGSVGGFGSHVLQLLAQKGLLDGGLKIRSLTLPDSFQDHDKPEKMYADAGLDAAGIVRAVEAALGPASAVKRA
;
A
#
# COMPACT_ATOMS: atom_id res chain seq x y z
N MET A 1 12.60 -8.34 -28.52
CA MET A 1 11.88 -9.62 -28.66
C MET A 1 10.64 -9.38 -29.51
N THR A 2 10.27 -10.34 -30.36
CA THR A 2 9.02 -10.31 -31.13
C THR A 2 7.83 -10.57 -30.20
N ARG A 3 6.79 -9.72 -30.30
CA ARG A 3 5.55 -9.85 -29.50
C ARG A 3 4.91 -11.24 -29.67
N PRO A 4 4.20 -11.75 -28.65
CA PRO A 4 3.46 -13.02 -28.77
C PRO A 4 2.41 -12.92 -29.87
N LYS A 5 2.22 -14.02 -30.62
CA LYS A 5 1.14 -14.12 -31.60
C LYS A 5 -0.18 -14.37 -30.88
N THR A 6 -1.14 -13.47 -31.05
CA THR A 6 -2.38 -13.44 -30.27
C THR A 6 -3.60 -13.10 -31.16
N PRO A 7 -3.87 -13.93 -32.19
CA PRO A 7 -4.84 -13.62 -33.25
C PRO A 7 -6.30 -13.49 -32.77
N LEU A 8 -6.67 -14.11 -31.64
CA LEU A 8 -8.02 -13.97 -31.08
C LEU A 8 -8.11 -12.71 -30.21
N LEU A 9 -7.11 -12.45 -29.37
CA LEU A 9 -7.01 -11.22 -28.58
C LEU A 9 -6.93 -9.96 -29.47
N ASP A 10 -6.32 -10.07 -30.66
CA ASP A 10 -6.29 -9.00 -31.67
C ASP A 10 -7.70 -8.60 -32.15
N GLN A 11 -8.69 -9.48 -32.01
CA GLN A 11 -10.08 -9.22 -32.36
C GLN A 11 -10.93 -8.71 -31.18
N VAL A 12 -10.32 -8.56 -30.00
CA VAL A 12 -10.97 -8.15 -28.75
C VAL A 12 -10.39 -6.83 -28.26
N PRO A 13 -10.74 -5.69 -28.90
CA PRO A 13 -10.29 -4.37 -28.44
C PRO A 13 -10.98 -3.92 -27.15
N ASP A 14 -12.16 -4.46 -26.85
CA ASP A 14 -13.00 -4.07 -25.72
C ASP A 14 -13.88 -5.23 -25.21
N PRO A 15 -14.54 -5.07 -24.04
CA PRO A 15 -15.42 -6.11 -23.52
C PRO A 15 -16.65 -6.39 -24.39
N ALA A 16 -17.12 -5.46 -25.20
CA ALA A 16 -18.26 -5.71 -26.09
C ALA A 16 -17.89 -6.69 -27.22
N ALA A 17 -16.65 -6.63 -27.72
CA ALA A 17 -16.10 -7.63 -28.62
C ALA A 17 -15.89 -8.99 -27.95
N LEU A 18 -15.39 -8.99 -26.71
CA LEU A 18 -15.20 -10.21 -25.92
C LEU A 18 -16.52 -10.98 -25.69
N ARG A 19 -17.62 -10.26 -25.47
CA ARG A 19 -18.97 -10.86 -25.30
C ARG A 19 -19.55 -11.50 -26.56
N ARG A 20 -18.99 -11.23 -27.74
CA ARG A 20 -19.41 -11.87 -29.02
C ARG A 20 -18.74 -13.21 -29.29
N LEU A 21 -17.71 -13.57 -28.52
CA LEU A 21 -17.04 -14.85 -28.65
C LEU A 21 -17.89 -15.97 -28.06
N ASP A 22 -17.80 -17.16 -28.64
CA ASP A 22 -18.40 -18.35 -28.08
C ASP A 22 -17.57 -18.88 -26.91
N ASP A 23 -18.20 -19.59 -25.96
CA ASP A 23 -17.54 -20.16 -24.77
C ASP A 23 -16.29 -20.99 -25.10
N ALA A 24 -16.33 -21.72 -26.23
CA ALA A 24 -15.21 -22.56 -26.69
C ALA A 24 -13.95 -21.74 -27.06
N GLN A 25 -14.12 -20.48 -27.47
CA GLN A 25 -13.01 -19.59 -27.85
C GLN A 25 -12.33 -18.96 -26.62
N LEU A 26 -13.01 -18.91 -25.47
CA LEU A 26 -12.52 -18.19 -24.29
C LEU A 26 -11.27 -18.81 -23.68
N ARG A 27 -11.04 -20.12 -23.85
CA ARG A 27 -9.79 -20.79 -23.43
C ARG A 27 -8.59 -20.27 -24.20
N GLN A 28 -8.72 -20.20 -25.54
CA GLN A 28 -7.68 -19.62 -26.39
C GLN A 28 -7.44 -18.15 -26.03
N LEU A 29 -8.51 -17.38 -25.77
CA LEU A 29 -8.38 -15.98 -25.36
C LEU A 29 -7.61 -15.84 -24.04
N ALA A 30 -7.87 -16.71 -23.07
CA ALA A 30 -7.15 -16.72 -21.79
C ALA A 30 -5.65 -17.02 -21.99
N ASP A 31 -5.30 -17.99 -22.84
CA ASP A 31 -3.90 -18.31 -23.16
C ASP A 31 -3.17 -17.14 -23.84
N GLU A 32 -3.83 -16.49 -24.80
CA GLU A 32 -3.29 -15.32 -25.50
C GLU A 32 -3.15 -14.10 -24.56
N LEU A 33 -4.13 -13.87 -23.70
CA LEU A 33 -4.11 -12.81 -22.68
C LEU A 33 -2.99 -13.02 -21.66
N ARG A 34 -2.77 -14.26 -21.24
CA ARG A 34 -1.66 -14.65 -20.37
C ARG A 34 -0.31 -14.35 -21.03
N ALA A 35 -0.14 -14.74 -22.31
CA ALA A 35 1.09 -14.46 -23.05
C ALA A 35 1.34 -12.95 -23.21
N GLU A 36 0.33 -12.16 -23.55
CA GLU A 36 0.43 -10.70 -23.64
C GLU A 36 0.79 -10.07 -22.27
N THR A 37 0.20 -10.57 -21.18
CA THR A 37 0.50 -10.08 -19.82
C THR A 37 1.96 -10.35 -19.44
N ILE A 38 2.48 -11.56 -19.71
CA ILE A 38 3.88 -11.91 -19.43
C ILE A 38 4.83 -11.03 -20.27
N ASP A 39 4.58 -10.90 -21.58
CA ASP A 39 5.40 -10.08 -22.48
C ASP A 39 5.43 -8.61 -22.04
N ALA A 40 4.27 -8.03 -21.75
CA ALA A 40 4.15 -6.64 -21.30
C ALA A 40 4.93 -6.39 -20.00
N VAL A 41 4.72 -7.22 -18.99
CA VAL A 41 5.33 -7.03 -17.67
C VAL A 41 6.84 -7.34 -17.69
N SER A 42 7.31 -8.17 -18.63
CA SER A 42 8.75 -8.46 -18.80
C SER A 42 9.59 -7.21 -19.09
N VAL A 43 9.00 -6.21 -19.76
CA VAL A 43 9.70 -4.97 -20.14
C VAL A 43 9.46 -3.80 -19.17
N THR A 44 8.39 -3.84 -18.36
CA THR A 44 8.05 -2.78 -17.39
C THR A 44 8.37 -3.13 -15.94
N GLY A 45 8.37 -4.43 -15.58
CA GLY A 45 8.16 -4.86 -14.20
C GLY A 45 6.71 -4.67 -13.74
N GLY A 46 6.36 -5.07 -12.52
CA GLY A 46 4.97 -5.05 -12.05
C GLY A 46 4.59 -6.20 -11.12
N HIS A 47 3.31 -6.26 -10.75
CA HIS A 47 2.73 -7.33 -9.95
C HIS A 47 2.28 -8.52 -10.80
N LEU A 48 3.23 -9.25 -11.40
CA LEU A 48 2.94 -10.28 -12.39
C LEU A 48 2.12 -11.45 -11.81
N GLY A 49 2.55 -12.02 -10.68
CA GLY A 49 1.97 -13.24 -10.14
C GLY A 49 0.48 -13.12 -9.81
N ALA A 50 0.06 -11.96 -9.31
CA ALA A 50 -1.34 -11.68 -8.98
C ALA A 50 -2.21 -11.61 -10.24
N GLY A 51 -1.74 -10.94 -11.29
CA GLY A 51 -2.45 -10.85 -12.57
C GLY A 51 -2.59 -12.20 -13.27
N LEU A 52 -1.54 -13.02 -13.27
CA LEU A 52 -1.57 -14.36 -13.88
C LEU A 52 -2.58 -15.31 -13.22
N GLY A 53 -2.79 -15.17 -11.91
CA GLY A 53 -3.74 -15.99 -11.16
C GLY A 53 -5.20 -15.73 -11.52
N VAL A 54 -5.54 -14.59 -12.12
CA VAL A 54 -6.93 -14.20 -12.40
C VAL A 54 -7.26 -14.08 -13.88
N VAL A 55 -6.43 -14.60 -14.78
CA VAL A 55 -6.64 -14.48 -16.24
C VAL A 55 -8.00 -15.05 -16.66
N GLU A 56 -8.30 -16.31 -16.34
CA GLU A 56 -9.57 -16.94 -16.70
C GLU A 56 -10.76 -16.26 -16.02
N LEU A 57 -10.62 -15.91 -14.74
CA LEU A 57 -11.64 -15.17 -14.00
C LEU A 57 -11.94 -13.81 -14.67
N THR A 58 -10.92 -13.10 -15.11
CA THR A 58 -11.07 -11.80 -15.78
C THR A 58 -11.81 -11.95 -17.10
N VAL A 59 -11.43 -12.95 -17.92
CA VAL A 59 -12.11 -13.28 -19.18
C VAL A 59 -13.59 -13.60 -18.90
N ALA A 60 -13.86 -14.46 -17.92
CA ALA A 60 -15.22 -14.86 -17.58
C ALA A 60 -16.06 -13.68 -17.08
N LEU A 61 -15.51 -12.80 -16.24
CA LEU A 61 -16.20 -11.60 -15.76
C LEU A 61 -16.60 -10.66 -16.91
N HIS A 62 -15.68 -10.32 -17.80
CA HIS A 62 -15.98 -9.43 -18.92
C HIS A 62 -16.89 -10.07 -19.99
N HIS A 63 -16.88 -11.41 -20.08
CA HIS A 63 -17.77 -12.15 -20.97
C HIS A 63 -19.21 -12.22 -20.43
N VAL A 64 -19.37 -12.37 -19.12
CA VAL A 64 -20.70 -12.54 -18.51
C VAL A 64 -21.37 -11.21 -18.18
N PHE A 65 -20.61 -10.22 -17.72
CA PHE A 65 -21.12 -8.94 -17.24
C PHE A 65 -20.93 -7.81 -18.27
N ASP A 66 -21.90 -6.89 -18.30
CA ASP A 66 -21.95 -5.78 -19.25
C ASP A 66 -21.14 -4.57 -18.76
N THR A 67 -19.83 -4.73 -18.66
CA THR A 67 -18.93 -3.61 -18.29
C THR A 67 -18.86 -2.58 -19.43
N PRO A 68 -18.86 -1.26 -19.15
CA PRO A 68 -18.73 -0.62 -17.83
C PRO A 68 -20.06 -0.27 -17.13
N ARG A 69 -21.22 -0.65 -17.70
CA ARG A 69 -22.54 -0.50 -17.05
C ARG A 69 -22.57 -1.28 -15.75
N ASP A 70 -22.21 -2.55 -15.79
CA ASP A 70 -21.90 -3.36 -14.62
C ASP A 70 -20.54 -2.91 -14.06
N ARG A 71 -20.46 -2.79 -12.72
CA ARG A 71 -19.26 -2.29 -12.03
C ARG A 71 -18.42 -3.45 -11.54
N VAL A 72 -17.18 -3.53 -12.01
CA VAL A 72 -16.18 -4.48 -11.48
C VAL A 72 -15.14 -3.69 -10.71
N ILE A 73 -14.98 -3.99 -9.42
CA ILE A 73 -14.03 -3.35 -8.53
C ILE A 73 -12.99 -4.38 -8.14
N TRP A 74 -11.73 -4.10 -8.46
CA TRP A 74 -10.60 -4.95 -8.09
C TRP A 74 -9.98 -4.45 -6.78
N ASP A 75 -10.08 -5.23 -5.71
CA ASP A 75 -9.43 -4.90 -4.43
C ASP A 75 -7.92 -4.84 -4.61
N VAL A 76 -7.26 -3.80 -4.07
CA VAL A 76 -5.85 -3.43 -4.37
C VAL A 76 -5.59 -3.10 -5.84
N GLY A 77 -6.18 -3.78 -6.82
CA GLY A 77 -6.01 -3.52 -8.25
C GLY A 77 -4.73 -4.05 -8.88
N HIS A 78 -3.79 -4.59 -8.10
CA HIS A 78 -2.52 -5.15 -8.58
C HIS A 78 -2.67 -6.40 -9.46
N GLN A 79 -3.79 -7.12 -9.33
CA GLN A 79 -4.17 -8.27 -10.15
C GLN A 79 -4.88 -7.87 -11.46
N ALA A 80 -5.12 -6.58 -11.70
CA ALA A 80 -5.99 -6.11 -12.79
C ALA A 80 -5.26 -5.91 -14.13
N TYR A 81 -4.06 -6.48 -14.36
CA TYR A 81 -3.37 -6.32 -15.65
C TYR A 81 -4.13 -6.98 -16.81
N PRO A 82 -4.64 -8.22 -16.68
CA PRO A 82 -5.50 -8.80 -17.72
C PRO A 82 -6.76 -7.94 -17.96
N HIS A 83 -7.31 -7.35 -16.90
CA HIS A 83 -8.47 -6.45 -16.99
C HIS A 83 -8.14 -5.21 -17.82
N LYS A 84 -6.99 -4.55 -17.58
CA LYS A 84 -6.54 -3.40 -18.37
C LYS A 84 -6.40 -3.76 -19.85
N ILE A 85 -5.79 -4.91 -20.16
CA ILE A 85 -5.63 -5.38 -21.55
C ILE A 85 -6.98 -5.55 -22.24
N LEU A 86 -7.96 -6.18 -21.58
CA LEU A 86 -9.30 -6.45 -22.13
C LEU A 86 -10.23 -5.23 -22.18
N THR A 87 -9.81 -4.08 -21.65
CA THR A 87 -10.64 -2.87 -21.52
C THR A 87 -10.04 -1.69 -22.28
N GLY A 88 -9.57 -1.94 -23.50
CA GLY A 88 -9.08 -0.91 -24.42
C GLY A 88 -7.68 -0.38 -24.14
N ARG A 89 -6.94 -0.92 -23.15
CA ARG A 89 -5.61 -0.42 -22.76
C ARG A 89 -4.46 -1.34 -23.19
N ARG A 90 -4.71 -2.28 -24.09
CA ARG A 90 -3.69 -3.22 -24.60
C ARG A 90 -2.48 -2.51 -25.21
N ASP A 91 -2.67 -1.46 -26.01
CA ASP A 91 -1.54 -0.74 -26.63
C ASP A 91 -0.68 0.01 -25.60
N GLY A 92 -1.32 0.51 -24.54
CA GLY A 92 -0.67 1.22 -23.44
C GLY A 92 -0.05 0.31 -22.38
N ILE A 93 -0.32 -1.00 -22.37
CA ILE A 93 0.10 -1.88 -21.27
C ILE A 93 1.62 -1.95 -21.07
N ARG A 94 2.40 -1.62 -22.09
CA ARG A 94 3.87 -1.56 -22.04
C ARG A 94 4.41 -0.25 -21.43
N THR A 95 3.54 0.65 -21.00
CA THR A 95 3.88 1.84 -20.21
C THR A 95 3.49 1.68 -18.73
N LEU A 96 3.10 0.48 -18.32
CA LEU A 96 2.70 0.18 -16.94
C LEU A 96 3.76 0.63 -15.92
N ARG A 97 3.33 1.43 -14.95
CA ARG A 97 4.14 2.03 -13.88
C ARG A 97 5.32 2.88 -14.40
N GLN A 98 5.30 3.27 -15.67
CA GLN A 98 6.27 4.18 -16.25
C GLN A 98 5.74 5.62 -16.24
N PRO A 99 6.62 6.63 -16.25
CA PRO A 99 6.21 8.03 -16.24
C PRO A 99 5.22 8.35 -17.36
N GLY A 100 4.08 8.95 -17.01
CA GLY A 100 3.01 9.28 -17.95
C GLY A 100 2.27 8.06 -18.56
N GLY A 101 2.51 6.87 -18.03
CA GLY A 101 1.93 5.61 -18.49
C GLY A 101 0.74 5.15 -17.66
N LEU A 102 0.38 3.86 -17.80
CA LEU A 102 -0.70 3.24 -17.05
C LEU A 102 -0.30 3.01 -15.59
N SER A 103 -1.21 3.27 -14.66
CA SER A 103 -1.06 2.93 -13.25
C SER A 103 -0.89 1.41 -13.06
N GLY A 104 -0.08 1.03 -12.07
CA GLY A 104 0.03 -0.35 -11.59
C GLY A 104 -1.23 -0.89 -10.92
N PHE A 105 -2.24 -0.06 -10.73
CA PHE A 105 -3.51 -0.37 -10.07
C PHE A 105 -4.69 0.22 -10.86
N THR A 106 -5.93 -0.12 -10.52
CA THR A 106 -7.10 0.51 -11.14
C THR A 106 -7.18 1.99 -10.75
N LYS A 107 -7.49 2.87 -11.71
CA LYS A 107 -7.54 4.31 -11.49
C LYS A 107 -8.72 4.92 -12.27
N ARG A 108 -9.63 5.59 -11.55
CA ARG A 108 -10.85 6.16 -12.12
C ARG A 108 -10.61 7.12 -13.27
N SER A 109 -9.55 7.93 -13.21
CA SER A 109 -9.20 8.87 -14.28
C SER A 109 -8.49 8.21 -15.46
N GLU A 110 -8.10 6.93 -15.35
CA GLU A 110 -7.44 6.18 -16.42
C GLU A 110 -8.45 5.48 -17.34
N SER A 111 -9.59 5.01 -16.79
CA SER A 111 -10.59 4.28 -17.57
C SER A 111 -11.97 4.27 -16.93
N GLU A 112 -13.03 4.30 -17.75
CA GLU A 112 -14.41 4.08 -17.29
C GLU A 112 -14.66 2.66 -16.76
N TYR A 113 -13.79 1.71 -17.12
CA TYR A 113 -13.81 0.34 -16.63
C TYR A 113 -13.20 0.19 -15.22
N ASP A 114 -12.64 1.27 -14.66
CA ASP A 114 -12.07 1.34 -13.31
C ASP A 114 -12.99 2.19 -12.41
N PRO A 115 -14.21 1.73 -12.05
CA PRO A 115 -15.20 2.57 -11.38
C PRO A 115 -14.75 3.03 -9.99
N PHE A 116 -13.81 2.30 -9.37
CA PHE A 116 -13.18 2.64 -8.11
C PHE A 116 -11.66 2.45 -8.20
N GLY A 117 -10.90 3.43 -7.70
CA GLY A 117 -9.45 3.31 -7.59
C GLY A 117 -9.11 2.63 -6.28
N ALA A 118 -8.35 1.54 -6.33
CA ALA A 118 -7.91 0.81 -5.16
C ALA A 118 -6.42 0.51 -5.27
N ALA A 119 -5.76 0.41 -4.12
CA ALA A 119 -4.34 0.13 -3.95
C ALA A 119 -4.08 -0.25 -2.50
N HIS A 120 -4.62 0.55 -1.56
CA HIS A 120 -4.89 0.03 -0.23
C HIS A 120 -5.96 -1.07 -0.33
N SER A 121 -5.75 -2.13 0.44
CA SER A 121 -6.57 -3.34 0.45
C SER A 121 -7.91 -3.16 1.16
N SER A 122 -8.80 -4.11 0.93
CA SER A 122 -10.05 -4.32 1.68
C SER A 122 -11.05 -3.18 1.55
N THR A 123 -10.95 -2.40 0.48
CA THR A 123 -11.85 -1.28 0.16
C THR A 123 -12.96 -1.68 -0.79
N SER A 124 -12.78 -2.78 -1.55
CA SER A 124 -13.66 -3.16 -2.66
C SER A 124 -15.09 -3.48 -2.23
N ILE A 125 -15.29 -4.18 -1.11
CA ILE A 125 -16.62 -4.56 -0.62
C ILE A 125 -17.37 -3.31 -0.14
N SER A 126 -16.72 -2.43 0.63
CA SER A 126 -17.32 -1.16 1.07
C SER A 126 -17.70 -0.27 -0.12
N ALA A 127 -16.77 -0.09 -1.06
CA ALA A 127 -17.01 0.70 -2.26
C ALA A 127 -18.13 0.09 -3.12
N GLY A 128 -18.11 -1.23 -3.29
CA GLY A 128 -19.14 -1.98 -4.01
C GLY A 128 -20.51 -1.86 -3.35
N LEU A 129 -20.59 -1.96 -2.03
CA LEU A 129 -21.84 -1.76 -1.29
C LEU A 129 -22.38 -0.35 -1.50
N GLY A 130 -21.53 0.68 -1.41
CA GLY A 130 -21.92 2.07 -1.69
C GLY A 130 -22.44 2.26 -3.13
N MET A 131 -21.79 1.64 -4.11
CA MET A 131 -22.27 1.67 -5.51
C MET A 131 -23.59 0.91 -5.70
N ALA A 132 -23.78 -0.21 -5.01
CA ALA A 132 -25.00 -1.00 -5.04
C ALA A 132 -26.17 -0.21 -4.47
N VAL A 133 -26.00 0.40 -3.29
CA VAL A 133 -26.99 1.29 -2.69
C VAL A 133 -27.27 2.50 -3.58
N GLY A 134 -26.23 3.13 -4.14
CA GLY A 134 -26.38 4.27 -5.06
C GLY A 134 -27.17 3.91 -6.32
N ARG A 135 -26.96 2.72 -6.90
CA ARG A 135 -27.78 2.19 -7.99
C ARG A 135 -29.23 2.03 -7.56
N ASP A 136 -29.49 1.41 -6.42
CA ASP A 136 -30.85 1.13 -5.95
C ASP A 136 -31.64 2.44 -5.73
N LEU A 137 -30.99 3.46 -5.16
CA LEU A 137 -31.55 4.81 -5.00
C LEU A 137 -31.87 5.49 -6.34
N ALA A 138 -31.11 5.18 -7.39
CA ALA A 138 -31.34 5.69 -8.74
C ALA A 138 -32.37 4.85 -9.55
N GLY A 139 -32.93 3.78 -8.97
CA GLY A 139 -33.81 2.85 -9.69
C GLY A 139 -33.08 2.02 -10.76
N GLY A 140 -31.76 1.90 -10.66
CA GLY A 140 -30.93 1.13 -11.59
C GLY A 140 -30.96 -0.38 -11.33
N ALA A 141 -30.49 -1.15 -12.32
CA ALA A 141 -30.45 -2.62 -12.24
C ALA A 141 -29.11 -3.21 -12.70
N ASN A 142 -28.04 -2.41 -12.75
CA ASN A 142 -26.71 -2.93 -13.08
C ASN A 142 -26.12 -3.76 -11.94
N ASN A 143 -25.24 -4.70 -12.28
CA ASN A 143 -24.50 -5.48 -11.30
C ASN A 143 -23.36 -4.67 -10.68
N VAL A 144 -23.02 -4.99 -9.44
CA VAL A 144 -21.83 -4.50 -8.75
C VAL A 144 -21.06 -5.69 -8.21
N ILE A 145 -19.81 -5.82 -8.64
CA ILE A 145 -18.94 -6.96 -8.39
C ILE A 145 -17.65 -6.45 -7.72
N ALA A 146 -17.38 -6.94 -6.50
CA ALA A 146 -16.13 -6.72 -5.79
C ALA A 146 -15.26 -7.99 -5.87
N VAL A 147 -14.09 -7.90 -6.49
CA VAL A 147 -13.11 -9.00 -6.56
C VAL A 147 -12.04 -8.76 -5.51
N ILE A 148 -12.00 -9.62 -4.49
CA ILE A 148 -11.15 -9.46 -3.31
C ILE A 148 -10.30 -10.72 -3.08
N GLY A 149 -9.03 -10.55 -2.69
CA GLY A 149 -8.15 -11.66 -2.33
C GLY A 149 -8.41 -12.18 -0.92
N ASP A 150 -8.04 -13.42 -0.64
CA ASP A 150 -8.09 -14.06 0.68
C ASP A 150 -7.36 -13.25 1.77
N GLY A 151 -6.16 -12.75 1.47
CA GLY A 151 -5.42 -11.87 2.38
C GLY A 151 -6.18 -10.59 2.76
N ALA A 152 -6.82 -9.94 1.78
CA ALA A 152 -7.59 -8.72 2.00
C ALA A 152 -8.92 -8.97 2.76
N MET A 153 -9.44 -10.20 2.70
CA MET A 153 -10.62 -10.60 3.47
C MET A 153 -10.35 -10.63 4.99
N SER A 154 -9.07 -10.71 5.41
CA SER A 154 -8.69 -10.70 6.82
C SER A 154 -8.82 -9.32 7.50
N ALA A 155 -8.95 -8.24 6.73
CA ALA A 155 -9.01 -6.88 7.28
C ALA A 155 -10.38 -6.53 7.86
N GLY A 156 -10.38 -5.75 8.95
CA GLY A 156 -11.62 -5.32 9.65
C GLY A 156 -12.66 -4.68 8.72
N MET A 157 -12.23 -3.78 7.83
CA MET A 157 -13.14 -3.07 6.91
C MET A 157 -13.90 -4.03 5.97
N ALA A 158 -13.30 -5.16 5.58
CA ALA A 158 -14.01 -6.16 4.77
C ALA A 158 -15.17 -6.79 5.56
N TYR A 159 -14.96 -7.12 6.85
CA TYR A 159 -16.01 -7.65 7.73
C TYR A 159 -17.11 -6.63 8.00
N GLU A 160 -16.75 -5.39 8.29
CA GLU A 160 -17.70 -4.29 8.51
C GLU A 160 -18.63 -4.13 7.29
N ALA A 161 -18.05 -4.13 6.09
CA ALA A 161 -18.78 -4.01 4.84
C ALA A 161 -19.68 -5.22 4.56
N MET A 162 -19.18 -6.45 4.78
CA MET A 162 -20.00 -7.66 4.62
C MET A 162 -21.16 -7.67 5.61
N ASN A 163 -20.92 -7.40 6.89
CA ASN A 163 -21.97 -7.32 7.89
C ASN A 163 -23.05 -6.30 7.49
N ASN A 164 -22.64 -5.13 6.98
CA ASN A 164 -23.59 -4.14 6.49
C ASN A 164 -24.35 -4.62 5.23
N ALA A 165 -23.67 -5.25 4.27
CA ALA A 165 -24.29 -5.75 3.05
C ALA A 165 -25.36 -6.80 3.34
N GLY A 166 -25.08 -7.72 4.27
CA GLY A 166 -26.02 -8.71 4.77
C GLY A 166 -27.26 -8.08 5.39
N ALA A 167 -27.06 -7.13 6.30
CA ALA A 167 -28.16 -6.42 6.97
C ALA A 167 -29.07 -5.65 6.00
N LEU A 168 -28.51 -5.09 4.92
CA LEU A 168 -29.26 -4.37 3.89
C LEU A 168 -29.96 -5.32 2.89
N GLY A 169 -29.47 -6.56 2.75
CA GLY A 169 -29.89 -7.44 1.67
C GLY A 169 -29.57 -6.87 0.27
N SER A 170 -28.60 -5.96 0.18
CA SER A 170 -28.28 -5.24 -1.06
C SER A 170 -27.72 -6.18 -2.12
N ARG A 171 -28.05 -5.91 -3.39
CA ARG A 171 -27.58 -6.70 -4.52
C ARG A 171 -26.10 -6.37 -4.82
N LEU A 172 -25.21 -7.09 -4.12
CA LEU A 172 -23.76 -7.03 -4.23
C LEU A 172 -23.19 -8.42 -4.52
N ILE A 173 -22.27 -8.53 -5.48
CA ILE A 173 -21.54 -9.76 -5.77
C ILE A 173 -20.12 -9.60 -5.24
N VAL A 174 -19.68 -10.50 -4.38
CA VAL A 174 -18.31 -10.59 -3.90
C VAL A 174 -17.67 -11.83 -4.51
N ILE A 175 -16.61 -11.65 -5.28
CA ILE A 175 -15.77 -12.74 -5.76
C ILE A 175 -14.56 -12.82 -4.83
N LEU A 176 -14.52 -13.85 -3.98
CA LEU A 176 -13.34 -14.16 -3.17
C LEU A 176 -12.37 -14.96 -4.03
N ASN A 177 -11.25 -14.35 -4.40
CA ASN A 177 -10.13 -14.95 -5.10
C ASN A 177 -9.14 -15.54 -4.08
N ASP A 178 -9.31 -16.82 -3.75
CA ASP A 178 -8.46 -17.55 -2.80
C ASP A 178 -7.30 -18.23 -3.52
N ASN A 179 -6.07 -17.79 -3.25
CA ASN A 179 -4.86 -18.42 -3.76
C ASN A 179 -3.86 -18.81 -2.66
N ASP A 180 -4.33 -18.87 -1.40
CA ASP A 180 -3.53 -19.21 -0.21
C ASP A 180 -2.27 -18.32 -0.05
N MET A 181 -2.28 -17.08 -0.57
CA MET A 181 -1.14 -16.17 -0.60
C MET A 181 -1.54 -14.70 -0.43
N SER A 182 -0.87 -13.99 0.49
CA SER A 182 -0.77 -12.52 0.50
C SER A 182 0.55 -12.07 -0.16
N ILE A 183 1.28 -11.10 0.42
CA ILE A 183 2.70 -10.88 0.10
C ILE A 183 3.53 -12.05 0.65
N ALA A 184 3.29 -12.41 1.91
CA ALA A 184 3.71 -13.64 2.56
C ALA A 184 2.52 -14.64 2.63
N PRO A 185 2.72 -15.91 3.07
CA PRO A 185 1.59 -16.80 3.35
C PRO A 185 0.58 -16.12 4.28
N PRO A 186 -0.73 -16.21 4.01
CA PRO A 186 -1.74 -15.51 4.78
C PRO A 186 -1.80 -16.08 6.20
N VAL A 187 -1.96 -15.20 7.18
CA VAL A 187 -2.02 -15.55 8.60
C VAL A 187 -3.43 -15.38 9.15
N GLY A 188 -3.69 -15.97 10.32
CA GLY A 188 -4.96 -15.84 11.02
C GLY A 188 -5.95 -16.99 10.79
N ALA A 189 -6.96 -17.06 11.67
CA ALA A 189 -7.95 -18.13 11.67
C ALA A 189 -8.84 -18.13 10.43
N MET A 190 -9.04 -16.97 9.78
CA MET A 190 -9.80 -16.87 8.54
C MET A 190 -9.13 -17.62 7.40
N SER A 191 -7.82 -17.43 7.22
CA SER A 191 -7.03 -18.13 6.20
C SER A 191 -7.09 -19.64 6.41
N ALA A 192 -6.95 -20.11 7.66
CA ALA A 192 -7.11 -21.52 8.01
C ALA A 192 -8.55 -22.04 7.77
N TYR A 193 -9.57 -21.20 7.99
CA TYR A 193 -10.97 -21.53 7.69
C TYR A 193 -11.21 -21.68 6.19
N LEU A 194 -10.71 -20.75 5.38
CA LEU A 194 -10.77 -20.81 3.91
C LEU A 194 -10.04 -22.05 3.39
N ALA A 195 -8.82 -22.30 3.85
CA ALA A 195 -8.06 -23.50 3.50
C ALA A 195 -8.82 -24.80 3.84
N ARG A 196 -9.54 -24.84 4.97
CA ARG A 196 -10.40 -25.99 5.33
C ARG A 196 -11.58 -26.13 4.39
N LEU A 197 -12.24 -25.03 3.99
CA LEU A 197 -13.32 -25.06 3.00
C LEU A 197 -12.82 -25.60 1.66
N VAL A 198 -11.59 -25.25 1.25
CA VAL A 198 -10.93 -25.76 0.04
C VAL A 198 -10.56 -27.24 0.18
N SER A 199 -9.99 -27.67 1.32
CA SER A 199 -9.52 -29.06 1.54
C SER A 199 -10.64 -30.06 1.87
N GLY A 200 -11.83 -29.57 2.25
CA GLY A 200 -12.98 -30.41 2.53
C GLY A 200 -13.43 -31.19 1.29
N ARG A 201 -14.22 -32.25 1.46
CA ARG A 201 -14.84 -33.02 0.34
C ARG A 201 -15.81 -32.19 -0.54
N THR A 202 -15.81 -30.87 -0.36
CA THR A 202 -16.66 -29.87 -1.00
C THR A 202 -16.02 -29.24 -2.25
N TYR A 203 -14.86 -29.70 -2.71
CA TYR A 203 -14.38 -29.39 -4.06
C TYR A 203 -15.34 -30.03 -5.06
N ARG A 204 -16.31 -29.23 -5.56
CA ARG A 204 -17.47 -29.77 -6.27
C ARG A 204 -17.05 -30.35 -7.61
N SER A 205 -17.26 -31.66 -7.79
CA SER A 205 -17.28 -32.26 -9.11
C SER A 205 -18.43 -31.68 -9.95
N LEU A 206 -18.30 -31.69 -11.28
CA LEU A 206 -19.33 -31.27 -12.25
C LEU A 206 -20.76 -31.75 -11.92
N ARG A 207 -20.89 -32.91 -11.25
CA ARG A 207 -22.16 -33.53 -10.87
C ARG A 207 -22.89 -32.80 -9.73
N GLU A 208 -22.17 -32.18 -8.80
CA GLU A 208 -22.74 -31.38 -7.71
C GLU A 208 -23.12 -29.97 -8.18
N VAL A 209 -22.37 -29.40 -9.13
CA VAL A 209 -22.73 -28.16 -9.83
C VAL A 209 -24.06 -28.35 -10.59
N ALA A 210 -24.25 -29.49 -11.27
CA ALA A 210 -25.50 -29.83 -11.95
C ALA A 210 -26.70 -30.01 -11.00
N LYS A 211 -26.48 -30.53 -9.79
CA LYS A 211 -27.54 -30.65 -8.76
C LYS A 211 -27.97 -29.29 -8.21
N TYR A 212 -27.01 -28.39 -8.03
CA TYR A 212 -27.24 -26.99 -7.65
C TYR A 212 -27.94 -26.19 -8.76
N LEU A 213 -27.68 -26.52 -10.03
CA LEU A 213 -28.39 -26.00 -11.20
C LEU A 213 -29.84 -26.51 -11.28
N ALA A 214 -30.11 -27.74 -10.86
CA ALA A 214 -31.45 -28.34 -10.88
C ALA A 214 -32.37 -27.82 -9.75
N GLU A 215 -31.82 -27.34 -8.63
CA GLU A 215 -32.59 -26.80 -7.50
C GLU A 215 -33.06 -25.34 -7.69
N LYS A 216 -32.67 -24.66 -8.79
CA LYS A 216 -33.18 -23.32 -9.15
C LYS A 216 -33.74 -23.26 -10.58
N LEU A 217 -34.92 -23.84 -10.74
CA LEU A 217 -35.92 -23.40 -11.71
C LEU A 217 -36.99 -22.61 -10.95
N PRO A 218 -36.94 -21.27 -10.90
CA PRO A 218 -37.98 -20.49 -10.25
C PRO A 218 -39.17 -20.34 -11.21
N ARG A 219 -40.30 -20.99 -10.89
CA ARG A 219 -41.60 -20.34 -11.09
C ARG A 219 -41.89 -19.57 -9.82
N PHE A 220 -41.59 -18.28 -9.81
CA PHE A 220 -41.92 -17.41 -8.68
C PHE A 220 -43.39 -17.02 -8.75
N PHE A 221 -44.15 -17.38 -7.71
CA PHE A 221 -44.93 -16.50 -6.83
C PHE A 221 -45.91 -17.35 -6.04
N HIS A 222 -45.85 -17.32 -4.71
CA HIS A 222 -46.99 -17.02 -3.83
C HIS A 222 -46.48 -16.59 -2.44
N GLU A 223 -47.31 -15.82 -1.76
CA GLU A 223 -46.99 -14.69 -0.89
C GLU A 223 -46.37 -15.02 0.48
N LYS A 224 -45.63 -14.02 1.01
CA LYS A 224 -45.48 -13.59 2.41
C LYS A 224 -45.21 -14.59 3.56
N ALA A 225 -45.01 -15.88 3.34
CA ALA A 225 -44.82 -16.83 4.45
C ALA A 225 -43.43 -17.47 4.57
N LYS A 226 -42.49 -17.23 3.64
CA LYS A 226 -41.23 -18.00 3.56
C LYS A 226 -39.95 -17.34 4.06
N ARG A 227 -40.00 -16.15 4.67
CA ARG A 227 -38.80 -15.58 5.33
C ARG A 227 -38.36 -16.35 6.58
N THR A 228 -39.23 -17.21 7.12
CA THR A 228 -38.98 -17.98 8.34
C THR A 228 -38.40 -19.37 8.07
N GLU A 229 -38.62 -19.94 6.88
CA GLU A 229 -38.29 -21.34 6.60
C GLU A 229 -36.83 -21.53 6.13
N GLU A 230 -36.26 -20.58 5.39
CA GLU A 230 -34.82 -20.60 5.04
C GLU A 230 -33.93 -20.28 6.26
N PHE A 231 -34.41 -19.47 7.19
CA PHE A 231 -33.74 -19.21 8.48
C PHE A 231 -33.68 -20.47 9.36
N ALA A 232 -34.64 -21.39 9.22
CA ALA A 232 -34.71 -22.62 10.00
C ALA A 232 -33.77 -23.74 9.50
N ARG A 233 -33.40 -23.76 8.20
CA ARG A 233 -32.48 -24.77 7.67
C ARG A 233 -31.02 -24.52 8.07
N GLY A 234 -30.58 -23.25 8.09
CA GLY A 234 -29.23 -22.90 8.55
C GLY A 234 -28.98 -23.29 10.02
N PHE A 235 -30.04 -23.26 10.83
CA PHE A 235 -29.97 -23.53 12.27
C PHE A 235 -29.74 -25.02 12.64
N TRP A 236 -29.93 -25.96 11.70
CA TRP A 236 -29.83 -27.40 11.99
C TRP A 236 -28.63 -28.10 11.32
N THR A 237 -27.93 -27.45 10.38
CA THR A 237 -26.77 -28.05 9.68
C THR A 237 -25.45 -27.29 9.81
N GLY A 238 -25.42 -26.11 10.44
CA GLY A 238 -24.22 -25.27 10.56
C GLY A 238 -23.85 -24.62 9.23
N GLY A 239 -24.23 -23.35 9.03
CA GLY A 239 -23.86 -22.56 7.86
C GLY A 239 -22.39 -22.14 7.84
N THR A 240 -21.91 -21.68 6.69
CA THR A 240 -20.63 -20.96 6.58
C THR A 240 -20.70 -19.62 7.32
N LEU A 241 -19.54 -19.06 7.71
CA LEU A 241 -19.50 -17.71 8.31
C LEU A 241 -20.19 -16.67 7.42
N PHE A 242 -20.05 -16.80 6.10
CA PHE A 242 -20.64 -15.88 5.14
C PHE A 242 -22.18 -15.95 5.13
N GLU A 243 -22.74 -17.14 5.28
CA GLU A 243 -24.20 -17.32 5.40
C GLU A 243 -24.74 -16.72 6.69
N GLU A 244 -24.01 -16.83 7.80
CA GLU A 244 -24.34 -16.15 9.06
C GLU A 244 -24.28 -14.61 8.93
N LEU A 245 -23.40 -14.10 8.05
CA LEU A 245 -23.36 -12.68 7.67
C LEU A 245 -24.43 -12.30 6.63
N GLY A 246 -25.33 -13.20 6.26
CA GLY A 246 -26.44 -12.94 5.32
C GLY A 246 -26.09 -13.04 3.84
N PHE A 247 -24.91 -13.58 3.49
CA PHE A 247 -24.55 -13.83 2.09
C PHE A 247 -25.04 -15.19 1.61
N TYR A 248 -25.46 -15.23 0.35
CA TYR A 248 -25.57 -16.50 -0.36
C TYR A 248 -24.18 -16.96 -0.81
N TYR A 249 -23.69 -18.05 -0.22
CA TYR A 249 -22.35 -18.58 -0.48
C TYR A 249 -22.35 -19.61 -1.62
N VAL A 250 -21.44 -19.42 -2.60
CA VAL A 250 -21.26 -20.31 -3.76
C VAL A 250 -19.79 -20.68 -3.89
N GLY A 251 -19.44 -21.95 -3.70
CA GLY A 251 -18.07 -22.47 -3.91
C GLY A 251 -17.60 -23.41 -2.81
N PRO A 252 -16.29 -23.71 -2.74
CA PRO A 252 -15.23 -23.24 -3.64
C PRO A 252 -15.37 -23.81 -5.08
N ILE A 253 -14.99 -23.03 -6.09
CA ILE A 253 -14.90 -23.46 -7.50
C ILE A 253 -13.52 -23.17 -8.10
N ASP A 254 -13.14 -23.94 -9.11
CA ASP A 254 -11.87 -23.76 -9.83
C ASP A 254 -11.87 -22.47 -10.68
N GLY A 255 -11.03 -21.51 -10.31
CA GLY A 255 -10.87 -20.23 -11.00
C GLY A 255 -10.09 -20.28 -12.31
N HIS A 256 -9.55 -21.43 -12.68
CA HIS A 256 -8.89 -21.65 -13.97
C HIS A 256 -9.72 -22.50 -14.93
N ASN A 257 -10.93 -22.91 -14.52
CA ASN A 257 -11.82 -23.71 -15.34
C ASN A 257 -13.04 -22.89 -15.79
N LEU A 258 -13.01 -22.43 -17.04
CA LEU A 258 -14.11 -21.67 -17.63
C LEU A 258 -15.44 -22.43 -17.68
N ASP A 259 -15.41 -23.77 -17.79
CA ASP A 259 -16.63 -24.59 -17.78
C ASP A 259 -17.31 -24.57 -16.40
N HIS A 260 -16.54 -24.31 -15.34
CA HIS A 260 -17.08 -24.12 -13.98
C HIS A 260 -17.49 -22.67 -13.72
N LEU A 261 -16.66 -21.71 -14.14
CA LEU A 261 -16.87 -20.28 -13.90
C LEU A 261 -18.10 -19.74 -14.63
N LEU A 262 -18.23 -20.00 -15.94
CA LEU A 262 -19.26 -19.36 -16.77
C LEU A 262 -20.69 -19.67 -16.31
N PRO A 263 -21.08 -20.93 -16.02
CA PRO A 263 -22.42 -21.23 -15.53
C PRO A 263 -22.71 -20.54 -14.18
N VAL A 264 -21.74 -20.55 -13.26
CA VAL A 264 -21.90 -19.93 -11.94
C VAL A 264 -22.06 -18.42 -12.09
N LEU A 265 -21.19 -17.76 -12.84
CA LEU A 265 -21.25 -16.30 -13.01
C LEU A 265 -22.53 -15.87 -13.74
N ARG A 266 -23.03 -16.62 -14.72
CA ARG A 266 -24.31 -16.33 -15.39
C ARG A 266 -25.48 -16.40 -14.41
N ASN A 267 -25.54 -17.44 -13.59
CA ASN A 267 -26.56 -17.55 -12.55
C ASN A 267 -26.45 -16.43 -11.51
N VAL A 268 -25.23 -16.08 -11.12
CA VAL A 268 -24.97 -15.00 -10.17
C VAL A 268 -25.32 -13.65 -10.77
N ARG A 269 -25.16 -13.41 -12.07
CA ARG A 269 -25.62 -12.21 -12.78
C ARG A 269 -27.14 -12.12 -12.79
N ASP A 270 -27.81 -13.22 -13.11
CA ASP A 270 -29.27 -13.27 -13.30
C ASP A 270 -30.05 -13.36 -11.98
N ALA A 271 -29.36 -13.51 -10.84
CA ALA A 271 -29.98 -13.45 -9.52
C ALA A 271 -30.56 -12.06 -9.24
N GLU A 272 -31.78 -12.01 -8.68
CA GLU A 272 -32.54 -10.76 -8.52
C GLU A 272 -32.23 -9.99 -7.22
N SER A 273 -31.86 -10.69 -6.14
CA SER A 273 -31.75 -10.06 -4.81
C SER A 273 -30.68 -10.68 -3.92
N GLY A 274 -30.26 -9.93 -2.92
CA GLY A 274 -29.37 -10.38 -1.85
C GLY A 274 -27.89 -10.32 -2.22
N PRO A 275 -27.01 -10.22 -1.19
CA PRO A 275 -25.58 -10.28 -1.40
C PRO A 275 -25.13 -11.72 -1.65
N ILE A 276 -24.22 -11.90 -2.61
CA ILE A 276 -23.72 -13.21 -3.03
C ILE A 276 -22.20 -13.22 -2.90
N LEU A 277 -21.65 -14.27 -2.30
CA LEU A 277 -20.21 -14.51 -2.25
C LEU A 277 -19.88 -15.75 -3.08
N VAL A 278 -19.09 -15.56 -4.13
CA VAL A 278 -18.53 -16.64 -4.95
C VAL A 278 -17.09 -16.88 -4.53
N HIS A 279 -16.81 -18.06 -4.00
CA HIS A 279 -15.47 -18.48 -3.60
C HIS A 279 -14.78 -19.17 -4.76
N VAL A 280 -13.78 -18.50 -5.33
CA VAL A 280 -13.00 -18.93 -6.50
C VAL A 280 -11.57 -19.23 -6.05
N VAL A 281 -11.12 -20.45 -6.30
CA VAL A 281 -9.77 -20.92 -5.96
C VAL A 281 -8.85 -20.74 -7.17
N THR A 282 -7.76 -20.00 -7.01
CA THR A 282 -6.77 -19.75 -8.07
C THR A 282 -5.36 -20.09 -7.61
N GLN A 283 -4.40 -20.06 -8.54
CA GLN A 283 -2.99 -20.27 -8.30
C GLN A 283 -2.23 -19.01 -8.69
N LYS A 284 -1.55 -18.37 -7.72
CA LYS A 284 -0.71 -17.20 -7.98
C LYS A 284 0.44 -17.58 -8.94
N GLY A 285 0.62 -16.79 -10.01
CA GLY A 285 1.60 -17.07 -11.06
C GLY A 285 1.17 -18.07 -12.13
N LYS A 286 -0.11 -18.48 -12.18
CA LYS A 286 -0.61 -19.55 -13.05
C LYS A 286 -0.15 -19.44 -14.51
N GLY A 287 0.38 -20.55 -15.02
CA GLY A 287 0.77 -20.72 -16.41
C GLY A 287 2.13 -20.12 -16.74
N TYR A 288 2.91 -19.72 -15.74
CA TYR A 288 4.28 -19.26 -15.90
C TYR A 288 5.22 -19.96 -14.89
N ALA A 289 5.90 -21.01 -15.36
CA ALA A 289 6.72 -21.89 -14.50
C ALA A 289 7.73 -21.15 -13.61
N PRO A 290 8.45 -20.09 -14.07
CA PRO A 290 9.35 -19.32 -13.20
C PRO A 290 8.63 -18.63 -12.03
N ALA A 291 7.41 -18.13 -12.25
CA ALA A 291 6.61 -17.54 -11.16
C ALA A 291 6.08 -18.63 -10.22
N GLU A 292 5.53 -19.73 -10.74
CA GLU A 292 5.00 -20.81 -9.92
C GLU A 292 6.07 -21.45 -9.02
N ALA A 293 7.33 -21.49 -9.46
CA ALA A 293 8.45 -22.03 -8.70
C ALA A 293 9.03 -21.05 -7.66
N SER A 294 8.78 -19.74 -7.78
CA SER A 294 9.32 -18.73 -6.86
C SER A 294 8.62 -18.76 -5.50
N ALA A 295 9.34 -18.40 -4.43
CA ALA A 295 8.79 -18.30 -3.07
C ALA A 295 7.76 -17.17 -2.94
N ASP A 296 8.01 -16.04 -3.58
CA ASP A 296 7.11 -14.87 -3.61
C ASP A 296 6.07 -14.94 -4.75
N LYS A 297 6.10 -16.01 -5.56
CA LYS A 297 5.29 -16.19 -6.77
C LYS A 297 5.36 -15.02 -7.75
N TYR A 298 6.48 -14.29 -7.79
CA TYR A 298 6.67 -13.07 -8.58
C TYR A 298 5.60 -12.01 -8.26
N HIS A 299 5.33 -11.82 -6.96
CA HIS A 299 4.40 -10.79 -6.48
C HIS A 299 4.81 -9.40 -6.96
N GLY A 300 6.11 -9.10 -7.02
CA GLY A 300 6.65 -7.89 -7.65
C GLY A 300 7.93 -8.20 -8.40
N VAL A 301 7.97 -7.91 -9.70
CA VAL A 301 9.13 -8.16 -10.56
C VAL A 301 9.68 -6.85 -11.13
N VAL A 302 10.99 -6.81 -11.34
CA VAL A 302 11.64 -5.83 -12.22
C VAL A 302 11.66 -6.35 -13.66
N LYS A 303 12.36 -5.70 -14.58
CA LYS A 303 12.54 -6.22 -15.95
C LYS A 303 13.16 -7.62 -15.91
N PHE A 304 12.65 -8.54 -16.73
CA PHE A 304 13.11 -9.92 -16.73
C PHE A 304 13.05 -10.55 -18.12
N ASP A 305 13.83 -11.60 -18.34
CA ASP A 305 13.74 -12.40 -19.54
C ASP A 305 12.52 -13.35 -19.44
N PRO A 306 11.54 -13.28 -20.36
CA PRO A 306 10.30 -14.05 -20.25
C PRO A 306 10.51 -15.56 -20.38
N VAL A 307 11.58 -16.03 -21.03
CA VAL A 307 11.86 -17.47 -21.19
C VAL A 307 12.51 -18.04 -19.93
N THR A 308 13.50 -17.34 -19.38
CA THR A 308 14.30 -17.84 -18.24
C THR A 308 13.78 -17.39 -16.88
N GLY A 309 12.98 -16.31 -16.82
CA GLY A 309 12.58 -15.64 -15.59
C GLY A 309 13.70 -14.81 -14.93
N GLN A 310 14.89 -14.73 -15.54
CA GLN A 310 16.01 -14.02 -14.96
C GLN A 310 15.73 -12.52 -14.91
N GLN A 311 15.71 -11.97 -13.70
CA GLN A 311 15.46 -10.55 -13.46
C GLN A 311 16.75 -9.74 -13.59
N ALA A 312 16.70 -8.62 -14.29
CA ALA A 312 17.79 -7.66 -14.43
C ALA A 312 17.80 -6.72 -13.22
N LYS A 313 18.55 -7.09 -12.18
CA LYS A 313 18.79 -6.23 -11.01
C LYS A 313 20.12 -5.48 -11.18
N ALA A 314 20.10 -4.16 -11.00
CA ALA A 314 21.33 -3.41 -10.86
C ALA A 314 22.04 -3.83 -9.56
N PRO A 315 23.38 -3.89 -9.54
CA PRO A 315 24.11 -4.09 -8.30
C PRO A 315 23.80 -2.94 -7.34
N ALA A 316 23.54 -3.29 -6.07
CA ALA A 316 23.28 -2.32 -5.02
C ALA A 316 24.58 -1.61 -4.62
N ASN A 317 24.53 -0.30 -4.44
CA ASN A 317 25.68 0.50 -4.02
C ASN A 317 25.75 0.65 -2.49
N ALA A 318 24.60 0.60 -1.83
CA ALA A 318 24.46 0.70 -0.38
C ALA A 318 23.38 -0.28 0.14
N PRO A 319 23.40 -0.67 1.42
CA PRO A 319 22.30 -1.44 2.00
C PRO A 319 20.99 -0.67 1.93
N SER A 320 19.87 -1.38 1.79
CA SER A 320 18.55 -0.75 1.88
C SER A 320 18.24 -0.31 3.31
N TYR A 321 17.48 0.77 3.47
CA TYR A 321 17.02 1.21 4.80
C TYR A 321 16.27 0.11 5.56
N THR A 322 15.49 -0.72 4.87
CA THR A 322 14.83 -1.91 5.45
C THR A 322 15.82 -2.89 6.07
N ASN A 323 16.92 -3.19 5.36
CA ASN A 323 17.95 -4.10 5.88
C ASN A 323 18.71 -3.47 7.06
N VAL A 324 18.97 -2.15 7.00
CA VAL A 324 19.60 -1.41 8.11
C VAL A 324 18.72 -1.46 9.36
N PHE A 325 17.42 -1.16 9.23
CA PHE A 325 16.44 -1.27 10.31
C PHE A 325 16.40 -2.70 10.89
N ALA A 326 16.23 -3.71 10.05
CA ALA A 326 16.13 -5.10 10.50
C ALA A 326 17.38 -5.54 11.28
N ASN A 327 18.57 -5.25 10.75
CA ASN A 327 19.83 -5.59 11.39
C ASN A 327 20.03 -4.84 12.71
N ALA A 328 19.67 -3.57 12.77
CA ALA A 328 19.73 -2.79 14.01
C ALA A 328 18.77 -3.34 15.06
N LEU A 329 17.53 -3.62 14.69
CA LEU A 329 16.51 -4.15 15.61
C LEU A 329 16.88 -5.53 16.15
N ILE A 330 17.42 -6.41 15.29
CA ILE A 330 17.93 -7.72 15.71
C ILE A 330 19.02 -7.57 16.77
N LYS A 331 19.96 -6.63 16.58
CA LYS A 331 21.03 -6.37 17.57
C LYS A 331 20.46 -5.93 18.92
N GLU A 332 19.53 -4.98 18.91
CA GLU A 332 18.87 -4.54 20.16
C GLU A 332 18.13 -5.71 20.84
N ALA A 333 17.42 -6.54 20.07
CA ALA A 333 16.64 -7.65 20.62
C ALA A 333 17.48 -8.85 21.11
N ARG A 334 18.77 -8.93 20.76
CA ARG A 334 19.71 -9.88 21.39
C ARG A 334 20.01 -9.51 22.84
N GLU A 335 20.00 -8.21 23.14
CA GLU A 335 20.33 -7.67 24.46
C GLU A 335 19.07 -7.44 25.32
N ASP A 336 17.90 -7.30 24.71
CA ASP A 336 16.63 -7.09 25.41
C ASP A 336 15.56 -8.11 24.98
N GLU A 337 15.23 -9.03 25.90
CA GLU A 337 14.22 -10.07 25.68
C GLU A 337 12.80 -9.51 25.51
N LYS A 338 12.54 -8.28 25.98
CA LYS A 338 11.23 -7.62 25.90
C LYS A 338 10.93 -7.01 24.53
N ILE A 339 11.94 -6.89 23.66
CA ILE A 339 11.73 -6.40 22.30
C ILE A 339 10.98 -7.46 21.49
N VAL A 340 9.83 -7.05 20.95
CA VAL A 340 8.98 -7.86 20.08
C VAL A 340 8.66 -7.08 18.81
N ALA A 341 8.48 -7.78 17.70
CA ALA A 341 8.20 -7.18 16.40
C ALA A 341 6.76 -7.48 15.97
N VAL A 342 6.05 -6.45 15.51
CA VAL A 342 4.68 -6.56 14.99
C VAL A 342 4.66 -6.02 13.55
N THR A 343 4.07 -6.79 12.63
CA THR A 343 3.84 -6.39 11.24
C THR A 343 2.40 -6.67 10.82
N ALA A 344 1.95 -5.99 9.77
CA ALA A 344 0.65 -6.22 9.14
C ALA A 344 0.87 -6.80 7.72
N ALA A 345 1.03 -8.13 7.60
CA ALA A 345 1.23 -8.87 6.35
C ALA A 345 2.44 -8.46 5.48
N MET A 346 3.42 -7.74 6.05
CA MET A 346 4.58 -7.22 5.32
C MET A 346 5.94 -7.64 5.91
N PRO A 347 6.16 -8.88 6.36
CA PRO A 347 7.40 -9.26 7.04
C PRO A 347 8.65 -9.00 6.19
N SER A 348 8.66 -9.37 4.91
CA SER A 348 9.77 -9.07 4.00
C SER A 348 9.81 -7.59 3.60
N GLY A 349 8.64 -6.97 3.54
CA GLY A 349 8.48 -5.57 3.19
C GLY A 349 9.14 -4.63 4.21
N THR A 350 9.10 -4.98 5.49
CA THR A 350 9.66 -4.20 6.62
C THR A 350 10.92 -4.83 7.21
N GLY A 351 11.42 -5.93 6.63
CA GLY A 351 12.60 -6.64 7.10
C GLY A 351 12.39 -7.46 8.38
N LEU A 352 11.16 -7.58 8.86
CA LEU A 352 10.80 -8.41 10.01
C LEU A 352 10.81 -9.91 9.69
N ASP A 353 10.93 -10.33 8.43
CA ASP A 353 11.21 -11.73 8.09
C ASP A 353 12.58 -12.17 8.62
N ALA A 354 13.59 -11.28 8.59
CA ALA A 354 14.90 -11.54 9.17
C ALA A 354 14.82 -11.64 10.70
N PHE A 355 14.07 -10.72 11.32
CA PHE A 355 13.82 -10.74 12.77
C PHE A 355 13.09 -12.03 13.20
N GLY A 356 12.06 -12.44 12.46
CA GLY A 356 11.28 -13.65 12.73
C GLY A 356 12.04 -14.95 12.53
N LYS A 357 13.05 -14.98 11.65
CA LYS A 357 13.97 -16.13 11.53
C LYS A 357 14.79 -16.32 12.79
N GLU A 358 15.22 -15.22 13.42
CA GLU A 358 16.04 -15.27 14.64
C GLU A 358 15.20 -15.40 15.92
N PHE A 359 14.04 -14.73 15.97
CA PHE A 359 13.17 -14.65 17.14
C PHE A 359 11.71 -15.00 16.79
N PRO A 360 11.42 -16.27 16.42
CA PRO A 360 10.08 -16.66 15.96
C PRO A 360 8.99 -16.47 17.03
N GLY A 361 9.31 -16.68 18.31
CA GLY A 361 8.36 -16.46 19.42
C GLY A 361 8.13 -15.00 19.81
N ARG A 362 8.85 -14.05 19.19
CA ARG A 362 8.78 -12.61 19.46
C ARG A 362 8.36 -11.80 18.22
N THR A 363 7.83 -12.48 17.20
CA THR A 363 7.43 -11.88 15.94
C THR A 363 5.98 -12.19 15.66
N PHE A 364 5.17 -11.15 15.46
CA PHE A 364 3.73 -11.25 15.28
C PHE A 364 3.33 -10.62 13.95
N ASP A 365 2.84 -11.45 13.03
CA ASP A 365 2.15 -10.99 11.83
C ASP A 365 0.65 -11.08 12.07
N VAL A 366 -0.04 -9.93 12.05
CA VAL A 366 -1.48 -9.86 12.32
C VAL A 366 -2.33 -9.86 11.04
N GLY A 367 -1.72 -10.09 9.87
CA GLY A 367 -2.40 -10.01 8.58
C GLY A 367 -2.59 -8.57 8.13
N ILE A 368 -3.44 -8.35 7.13
CA ILE A 368 -3.75 -7.02 6.59
C ILE A 368 -4.70 -6.29 7.56
N ALA A 369 -4.19 -5.90 8.73
CA ALA A 369 -4.98 -5.33 9.80
C ALA A 369 -4.16 -4.31 10.61
N GLU A 370 -3.82 -3.18 9.99
CA GLU A 370 -2.97 -2.15 10.62
C GLU A 370 -3.59 -1.60 11.91
N GLN A 371 -4.93 -1.41 11.96
CA GLN A 371 -5.61 -1.00 13.19
C GLN A 371 -5.34 -2.01 14.32
N HIS A 372 -5.52 -3.31 14.01
CA HIS A 372 -5.27 -4.37 14.97
C HIS A 372 -3.79 -4.42 15.37
N ALA A 373 -2.85 -4.24 14.44
CA ALA A 373 -1.42 -4.24 14.73
C ALA A 373 -1.04 -3.17 15.78
N VAL A 374 -1.62 -1.97 15.68
CA VAL A 374 -1.36 -0.87 16.61
C VAL A 374 -1.97 -1.15 17.99
N THR A 375 -3.25 -1.52 18.07
CA THR A 375 -3.88 -1.85 19.36
C THR A 375 -3.27 -3.11 20.00
N PHE A 376 -2.86 -4.09 19.19
CA PHE A 376 -2.14 -5.27 19.66
C PHE A 376 -0.78 -4.89 20.26
N ALA A 377 -0.03 -4.01 19.60
CA ALA A 377 1.20 -3.44 20.15
C ALA A 377 0.93 -2.65 21.44
N ALA A 378 -0.17 -1.89 21.52
CA ALA A 378 -0.56 -1.21 22.75
C ALA A 378 -0.76 -2.20 23.91
N GLY A 379 -1.47 -3.31 23.67
CA GLY A 379 -1.65 -4.38 24.65
C GLY A 379 -0.35 -5.06 25.06
N LEU A 380 0.59 -5.27 24.14
CA LEU A 380 1.93 -5.76 24.49
C LEU A 380 2.69 -4.77 25.39
N ALA A 381 2.61 -3.48 25.06
CA ALA A 381 3.24 -2.43 25.85
C ALA A 381 2.64 -2.32 27.26
N SER A 382 1.32 -2.50 27.42
CA SER A 382 0.68 -2.50 28.74
C SER A 382 1.12 -3.68 29.63
N GLU A 383 1.54 -4.79 29.02
CA GLU A 383 2.12 -5.95 29.72
C GLU A 383 3.64 -5.83 29.92
N GLY A 384 4.24 -4.67 29.62
CA GLY A 384 5.65 -4.37 29.88
C GLY A 384 6.63 -4.90 28.84
N PHE A 385 6.15 -5.29 27.65
CA PHE A 385 6.99 -5.54 26.48
C PHE A 385 7.34 -4.24 25.74
N LYS A 386 8.29 -4.31 24.81
CA LYS A 386 8.76 -3.19 23.99
C LYS A 386 8.43 -3.46 22.51
N PRO A 387 7.19 -3.23 22.08
CA PRO A 387 6.76 -3.56 20.73
C PRO A 387 7.28 -2.56 19.69
N PHE A 388 7.97 -3.09 18.68
CA PHE A 388 8.26 -2.41 17.43
C PHE A 388 7.19 -2.76 16.40
N CYS A 389 6.24 -1.85 16.20
CA CYS A 389 5.22 -1.93 15.17
C CYS A 389 5.79 -1.39 13.86
N ALA A 390 6.22 -2.29 12.97
CA ALA A 390 6.82 -1.93 11.69
C ALA A 390 5.79 -2.08 10.56
N ILE A 391 5.38 -0.94 10.02
CA ILE A 391 4.34 -0.79 8.99
C ILE A 391 4.76 0.36 8.07
N TYR A 392 4.39 0.31 6.79
CA TYR A 392 4.70 1.42 5.88
C TYR A 392 3.98 2.69 6.31
N SER A 393 4.61 3.85 6.12
CA SER A 393 4.00 5.15 6.40
C SER A 393 2.62 5.30 5.75
N THR A 394 2.46 4.86 4.50
CA THR A 394 1.17 4.93 3.81
C THR A 394 0.08 4.06 4.45
N PHE A 395 0.42 2.86 4.92
CA PHE A 395 -0.55 1.94 5.51
C PHE A 395 -0.86 2.28 6.97
N MET A 396 0.10 2.89 7.68
CA MET A 396 -0.13 3.38 9.04
C MET A 396 -1.27 4.42 9.12
N GLN A 397 -1.61 5.08 8.00
CA GLN A 397 -2.79 5.94 7.90
C GLN A 397 -4.10 5.22 8.31
N ARG A 398 -4.20 3.90 8.08
CA ARG A 398 -5.35 3.08 8.50
C ARG A 398 -5.54 3.04 10.00
N ALA A 399 -4.46 3.16 10.76
CA ALA A 399 -4.42 2.99 12.21
C ALA A 399 -4.32 4.32 12.97
N TYR A 400 -4.58 5.46 12.32
CA TYR A 400 -4.42 6.77 12.95
C TYR A 400 -5.21 6.89 14.26
N ASP A 401 -6.47 6.44 14.27
CA ASP A 401 -7.34 6.47 15.45
C ASP A 401 -6.78 5.61 16.60
N GLN A 402 -6.24 4.42 16.28
CA GLN A 402 -5.62 3.54 17.27
C GLN A 402 -4.33 4.14 17.84
N ILE A 403 -3.55 4.88 17.03
CA ILE A 403 -2.39 5.62 17.54
C ILE A 403 -2.85 6.73 18.51
N VAL A 404 -3.94 7.44 18.18
CA VAL A 404 -4.49 8.51 19.03
C VAL A 404 -4.99 7.95 20.36
N HIS A 405 -5.91 6.99 20.31
CA HIS A 405 -6.70 6.56 21.47
C HIS A 405 -6.08 5.40 22.23
N ASP A 406 -5.56 4.40 21.53
CA ASP A 406 -5.07 3.19 22.17
C ASP A 406 -3.62 3.33 22.63
N VAL A 407 -2.86 4.28 22.04
CA VAL A 407 -1.44 4.46 22.34
C VAL A 407 -1.16 5.82 22.98
N ALA A 408 -1.38 6.92 22.25
CA ALA A 408 -0.93 8.25 22.67
C ALA A 408 -1.68 8.76 23.90
N LEU A 409 -3.01 8.61 23.93
CA LEU A 409 -3.83 9.00 25.09
C LEU A 409 -3.43 8.26 26.38
N GLN A 410 -3.02 7.00 26.24
CA GLN A 410 -2.57 6.16 27.36
C GLN A 410 -1.07 6.31 27.65
N ASN A 411 -0.36 7.11 26.85
CA ASN A 411 1.09 7.30 26.91
C ASN A 411 1.89 5.98 26.91
N LEU A 412 1.45 5.00 26.12
CA LEU A 412 2.08 3.67 26.07
C LEU A 412 3.35 3.69 25.19
N PRO A 413 4.42 2.98 25.58
CA PRO A 413 5.70 2.98 24.88
C PRO A 413 5.72 2.08 23.64
N VAL A 414 4.84 2.36 22.67
CA VAL A 414 4.85 1.71 21.37
C VAL A 414 5.86 2.40 20.45
N ARG A 415 6.70 1.61 19.77
CA ARG A 415 7.71 2.09 18.82
C ARG A 415 7.24 1.86 17.39
N PHE A 416 6.99 2.93 16.65
CA PHE A 416 6.53 2.86 15.27
C PHE A 416 7.71 3.01 14.30
N ALA A 417 8.00 1.93 13.58
CA ALA A 417 9.01 1.91 12.52
C ALA A 417 8.32 2.10 11.16
N LEU A 418 8.41 3.31 10.59
CA LEU A 418 7.69 3.70 9.40
C LEU A 418 8.58 3.60 8.15
N ASP A 419 8.55 2.44 7.51
CA ASP A 419 9.21 2.21 6.23
C ASP A 419 8.42 2.90 5.09
N ARG A 420 9.00 3.03 3.89
CA ARG A 420 8.38 3.64 2.69
C ARG A 420 7.87 5.06 2.95
N ALA A 421 8.51 5.78 3.86
CA ALA A 421 8.15 7.17 4.13
C ALA A 421 8.59 8.09 2.98
N GLY A 422 7.73 9.04 2.61
CA GLY A 422 7.93 9.90 1.44
C GLY A 422 7.44 9.27 0.14
N LEU A 423 8.04 9.64 -0.98
CA LEU A 423 7.66 9.16 -2.30
C LEU A 423 8.31 7.80 -2.59
N VAL A 424 7.50 6.85 -3.05
CA VAL A 424 7.93 5.45 -3.27
C VAL A 424 8.19 5.10 -4.75
N GLY A 425 7.99 6.07 -5.66
CA GLY A 425 8.22 5.91 -7.09
C GLY A 425 7.07 5.23 -7.84
N ALA A 426 7.36 4.06 -8.41
CA ALA A 426 6.52 3.35 -9.37
C ALA A 426 5.13 2.89 -8.87
N ASP A 427 4.89 2.95 -7.56
CA ASP A 427 3.59 2.62 -6.95
C ASP A 427 2.67 3.85 -6.84
N GLY A 428 3.21 5.05 -7.08
CA GLY A 428 2.48 6.31 -7.21
C GLY A 428 1.77 6.77 -5.94
N ALA A 429 0.82 7.69 -6.12
CA ALA A 429 0.14 8.43 -5.05
C ALA A 429 -0.43 7.56 -3.93
N THR A 430 -0.98 6.40 -4.26
CA THR A 430 -1.65 5.52 -3.29
C THR A 430 -0.70 4.89 -2.28
N HIS A 431 0.60 4.82 -2.59
CA HIS A 431 1.61 4.24 -1.73
C HIS A 431 2.60 5.28 -1.18
N ALA A 432 2.41 6.56 -1.51
CA ALA A 432 3.25 7.64 -1.01
C ALA A 432 3.02 7.83 0.50
N GLY A 433 4.08 7.63 1.29
CA GLY A 433 4.11 7.86 2.73
C GLY A 433 4.29 9.34 3.08
N SER A 434 3.41 10.19 2.56
CA SER A 434 3.58 11.65 2.60
C SER A 434 3.04 12.33 3.85
N PHE A 435 2.22 11.65 4.66
CA PHE A 435 1.38 12.32 5.67
C PHE A 435 1.79 12.03 7.12
N ASP A 436 2.70 11.09 7.37
CA ASP A 436 3.04 10.62 8.72
C ASP A 436 3.59 11.70 9.65
N ILE A 437 4.41 12.62 9.14
CA ILE A 437 4.93 13.72 9.96
C ILE A 437 3.76 14.56 10.48
N ALA A 438 2.82 14.94 9.61
CA ALA A 438 1.70 15.80 9.97
C ALA A 438 0.76 15.13 10.99
N TYR A 439 0.33 13.88 10.73
CA TYR A 439 -0.63 13.24 11.62
C TYR A 439 0.00 12.74 12.92
N LEU A 440 1.30 12.40 12.96
CA LEU A 440 1.95 11.96 14.21
C LEU A 440 2.42 13.13 15.07
N ALA A 441 3.02 14.17 14.47
CA ALA A 441 3.57 15.29 15.24
C ALA A 441 2.46 16.16 15.87
N CYS A 442 1.21 16.07 15.41
CA CYS A 442 0.09 16.73 16.07
C CYS A 442 -0.31 16.08 17.42
N LEU A 443 0.07 14.83 17.68
CA LEU A 443 -0.38 14.07 18.87
C LEU A 443 0.42 14.39 20.13
N PRO A 444 -0.22 14.65 21.30
CA PRO A 444 0.48 14.87 22.56
C PRO A 444 1.41 13.71 22.94
N GLY A 445 2.54 14.01 23.59
CA GLY A 445 3.49 12.99 24.10
C GLY A 445 4.31 12.24 23.05
N MET A 446 3.96 12.36 21.76
CA MET A 446 4.64 11.65 20.67
C MET A 446 6.05 12.17 20.42
N VAL A 447 7.02 11.27 20.32
CA VAL A 447 8.33 11.55 19.71
C VAL A 447 8.29 11.12 18.24
N VAL A 448 8.76 11.98 17.34
CA VAL A 448 8.76 11.74 15.89
C VAL A 448 10.14 12.06 15.33
N MET A 449 10.84 11.05 14.83
CA MET A 449 12.18 11.12 14.26
C MET A 449 12.17 10.83 12.75
N ALA A 450 13.16 11.33 12.02
CA ALA A 450 13.34 11.02 10.60
C ALA A 450 14.81 10.79 10.26
N ALA A 451 15.14 9.57 9.83
CA ALA A 451 16.52 9.20 9.53
C ALA A 451 17.03 9.98 8.32
N ALA A 452 18.17 10.66 8.47
CA ALA A 452 18.82 11.36 7.37
C ALA A 452 19.65 10.43 6.49
N ASP A 453 20.18 9.36 7.08
CA ASP A 453 21.03 8.35 6.47
C ASP A 453 20.94 7.03 7.26
N GLU A 454 21.67 6.00 6.82
CA GLU A 454 21.66 4.67 7.43
C GLU A 454 22.25 4.64 8.85
N ALA A 455 23.23 5.49 9.14
CA ALA A 455 23.82 5.58 10.46
C ALA A 455 22.79 6.17 11.44
N GLU A 456 22.13 7.26 11.07
CA GLU A 456 21.05 7.87 11.84
C GLU A 456 19.89 6.90 12.07
N LEU A 457 19.52 6.09 11.06
CA LEU A 457 18.51 5.04 11.28
C LEU A 457 18.94 4.04 12.37
N THR A 458 20.21 3.63 12.37
CA THR A 458 20.76 2.74 13.40
C THR A 458 20.69 3.39 14.80
N HIS A 459 21.04 4.66 14.90
CA HIS A 459 20.91 5.45 16.14
C HIS A 459 19.45 5.59 16.59
N MET A 460 18.51 5.81 15.66
CA MET A 460 17.09 5.95 15.93
C MET A 460 16.45 4.65 16.44
N VAL A 461 16.88 3.49 15.93
CA VAL A 461 16.44 2.18 16.46
C VAL A 461 16.90 2.02 17.92
N ALA A 462 18.16 2.32 18.23
CA ALA A 462 18.67 2.27 19.60
C ALA A 462 17.96 3.28 20.52
N THR A 463 17.69 4.49 20.00
CA THR A 463 16.92 5.52 20.71
C THR A 463 15.52 5.02 21.06
N ALA A 464 14.83 4.41 20.09
CA ALA A 464 13.51 3.84 20.26
C ALA A 464 13.53 2.66 21.24
N ALA A 465 14.53 1.78 21.18
CA ALA A 465 14.68 0.65 22.10
C ALA A 465 14.83 1.12 23.57
N ALA A 466 15.57 2.22 23.78
CA ALA A 466 15.81 2.81 25.09
C ALA A 466 14.68 3.73 25.60
N TYR A 467 13.69 4.10 24.78
CA TYR A 467 12.65 5.06 25.14
C TYR A 467 11.36 4.39 25.64
N ASP A 468 11.12 4.46 26.95
CA ASP A 468 9.94 3.89 27.62
C ASP A 468 8.95 4.95 28.15
N ALA A 469 9.22 6.25 27.96
CA ALA A 469 8.43 7.33 28.55
C ALA A 469 7.11 7.64 27.82
N GLY A 470 6.90 7.07 26.63
CA GLY A 470 5.72 7.29 25.80
C GLY A 470 5.93 6.75 24.39
N PRO A 471 5.02 7.03 23.45
CA PRO A 471 5.13 6.53 22.09
C PRO A 471 6.21 7.29 21.29
N ILE A 472 6.89 6.53 20.43
CA ILE A 472 7.98 7.05 19.59
C ILE A 472 7.85 6.49 18.17
N ALA A 473 7.99 7.35 17.18
CA ALA A 473 8.01 6.98 15.77
C ALA A 473 9.32 7.40 15.12
N PHE A 474 9.80 6.60 14.18
CA PHE A 474 10.88 6.98 13.28
C PHE A 474 10.57 6.52 11.86
N ARG A 475 10.85 7.41 10.91
CA ARG A 475 10.56 7.20 9.49
C ARG A 475 11.84 7.05 8.67
N TYR A 476 11.77 6.22 7.64
CA TYR A 476 12.84 6.01 6.66
C TYR A 476 12.25 5.64 5.28
N PRO A 477 12.91 6.04 4.18
CA PRO A 477 12.33 5.90 2.85
C PRO A 477 12.51 4.48 2.30
N ARG A 478 11.80 4.22 1.20
CA ARG A 478 12.10 3.09 0.33
C ARG A 478 13.41 3.33 -0.39
N GLY A 479 14.30 2.34 -0.41
CA GLY A 479 15.46 2.32 -1.30
C GLY A 479 16.77 2.06 -0.58
N GLU A 480 17.85 2.24 -1.33
CA GLU A 480 19.22 2.20 -0.83
C GLU A 480 19.52 3.48 -0.03
N GLY A 481 20.42 3.36 0.94
CA GLY A 481 20.94 4.52 1.64
C GLY A 481 22.02 5.26 0.85
N VAL A 482 22.70 6.20 1.50
CA VAL A 482 23.71 7.07 0.88
C VAL A 482 25.13 6.48 0.94
N GLY A 483 25.32 5.30 1.53
CA GLY A 483 26.60 4.59 1.59
C GLY A 483 27.54 5.09 2.70
N VAL A 484 26.99 5.67 3.77
CA VAL A 484 27.79 6.07 4.94
C VAL A 484 28.30 4.86 5.72
N GLU A 485 29.37 5.07 6.49
CA GLU A 485 29.88 4.04 7.40
C GLU A 485 28.82 3.72 8.48
N LEU A 486 28.43 2.44 8.53
CA LEU A 486 27.44 1.98 9.50
C LEU A 486 28.08 1.75 10.87
N PRO A 487 27.53 2.34 11.94
CA PRO A 487 28.03 2.07 13.28
C PRO A 487 27.81 0.60 13.66
N GLN A 488 28.74 0.03 14.42
CA GLN A 488 28.60 -1.35 14.90
C GLN A 488 27.39 -1.51 15.83
N HIS A 489 27.14 -0.51 16.68
CA HIS A 489 25.99 -0.41 17.59
C HIS A 489 25.39 0.99 17.50
N GLY A 490 24.07 1.08 17.59
CA GLY A 490 23.39 2.37 17.70
C GLY A 490 23.71 3.03 19.04
N VAL A 491 23.91 4.34 19.01
CA VAL A 491 24.01 5.19 20.20
C VAL A 491 22.71 5.97 20.32
N PRO A 492 21.96 5.86 21.42
CA PRO A 492 20.73 6.63 21.64
C PRO A 492 20.97 8.13 21.48
N LEU A 493 20.11 8.77 20.68
CA LEU A 493 20.10 10.21 20.45
C LEU A 493 19.44 10.91 21.66
N GLU A 494 19.92 12.10 22.00
CA GLU A 494 19.22 12.96 22.94
C GLU A 494 17.90 13.43 22.31
N ILE A 495 16.78 13.15 22.98
CA ILE A 495 15.43 13.43 22.47
C ILE A 495 15.27 14.93 22.18
N GLY A 496 14.91 15.26 20.94
CA GLY A 496 14.69 16.63 20.51
C GLY A 496 15.95 17.42 20.18
N LYS A 497 17.10 16.77 20.01
CA LYS A 497 18.36 17.44 19.62
C LYS A 497 18.74 17.18 18.17
N GLY A 498 18.90 18.27 17.42
CA GLY A 498 19.47 18.25 16.07
C GLY A 498 21.00 18.31 16.09
N ARG A 499 21.61 18.34 14.90
CA ARG A 499 23.06 18.58 14.73
C ARG A 499 23.33 19.50 13.54
N ILE A 500 24.32 20.38 13.69
CA ILE A 500 24.87 21.14 12.57
C ILE A 500 25.89 20.25 11.87
N VAL A 501 25.66 19.97 10.58
CA VAL A 501 26.57 19.16 9.76
C VAL A 501 27.52 20.02 8.94
N ARG A 502 27.18 21.30 8.74
CA ARG A 502 28.02 22.31 8.09
C ARG A 502 27.70 23.67 8.66
N GLU A 503 28.72 24.41 9.09
CA GLU A 503 28.57 25.79 9.54
C GLU A 503 28.67 26.79 8.38
N GLY A 504 27.93 27.89 8.51
CA GLY A 504 27.85 29.01 7.58
C GLY A 504 27.39 30.27 8.31
N THR A 505 27.04 31.33 7.57
CA THR A 505 26.81 32.65 8.18
C THR A 505 25.65 33.46 7.61
N ARG A 506 25.01 33.02 6.51
CA ARG A 506 23.98 33.83 5.85
C ARG A 506 22.67 33.08 5.66
N ILE A 507 22.76 31.83 5.20
CA ILE A 507 21.60 30.96 4.92
C ILE A 507 21.63 29.79 5.88
N ALA A 508 20.49 29.39 6.42
CA ALA A 508 20.32 28.15 7.18
C ALA A 508 19.38 27.20 6.42
N LEU A 509 19.83 25.97 6.20
CA LEU A 509 19.02 24.85 5.74
C LEU A 509 18.78 23.92 6.93
N LEU A 510 17.52 23.72 7.29
CA LEU A 510 17.09 22.82 8.36
C LEU A 510 16.36 21.63 7.72
N SER A 511 17.08 20.53 7.57
CA SER A 511 16.59 19.31 6.92
C SER A 511 16.01 18.34 7.95
N LEU A 512 14.87 17.72 7.63
CA LEU A 512 14.34 16.58 8.35
C LEU A 512 14.29 15.37 7.42
N GLY A 513 15.04 14.32 7.76
CA GLY A 513 15.10 13.08 6.97
C GLY A 513 16.06 13.15 5.78
N THR A 514 15.81 12.35 4.75
CA THR A 514 16.83 11.98 3.75
C THR A 514 17.19 13.04 2.73
N ARG A 515 16.48 14.19 2.73
CA ARG A 515 16.89 15.37 1.94
C ARG A 515 18.12 16.09 2.50
N LEU A 516 18.74 15.57 3.58
CA LEU A 516 19.98 16.13 4.11
C LEU A 516 21.10 16.16 3.04
N ALA A 517 21.22 15.10 2.24
CA ALA A 517 22.18 15.05 1.13
C ALA A 517 21.92 16.16 0.10
N GLU A 518 20.67 16.37 -0.29
CA GLU A 518 20.29 17.46 -1.20
C GLU A 518 20.55 18.85 -0.59
N CYS A 519 20.38 19.01 0.73
CA CYS A 519 20.74 20.25 1.42
C CYS A 519 22.24 20.51 1.41
N LEU A 520 23.08 19.48 1.56
CA LEU A 520 24.53 19.61 1.44
C LEU A 520 24.94 20.00 0.02
N SER A 521 24.38 19.34 -1.01
CA SER A 521 24.60 19.71 -2.41
C SER A 521 24.11 21.13 -2.72
N ALA A 522 22.95 21.54 -2.20
CA ALA A 522 22.47 22.91 -2.35
C ALA A 522 23.42 23.92 -1.70
N ALA A 523 23.96 23.62 -0.52
CA ALA A 523 24.91 24.48 0.18
C ALA A 523 26.26 24.61 -0.57
N GLU A 524 26.69 23.60 -1.32
CA GLU A 524 27.83 23.70 -2.24
C GLU A 524 27.53 24.66 -3.40
N LEU A 525 26.38 24.49 -4.06
CA LEU A 525 25.94 25.36 -5.16
C LEU A 525 25.76 26.82 -4.72
N LEU A 526 25.24 27.05 -3.51
CA LEU A 526 25.13 28.37 -2.89
C LEU A 526 26.51 28.94 -2.55
N GLY A 527 27.42 28.11 -2.04
CA GLY A 527 28.80 28.49 -1.76
C GLY A 527 29.54 29.00 -2.99
N GLN A 528 29.36 28.35 -4.14
CA GLN A 528 29.90 28.80 -5.44
C GLN A 528 29.40 30.20 -5.85
N ARG A 529 28.26 30.64 -5.31
CA ARG A 529 27.66 31.97 -5.53
C ARG A 529 27.97 32.96 -4.41
N GLY A 530 28.88 32.62 -3.49
CA GLY A 530 29.24 33.46 -2.33
C GLY A 530 28.17 33.50 -1.23
N LEU A 531 27.24 32.54 -1.21
CA LEU A 531 26.19 32.42 -0.19
C LEU A 531 26.58 31.39 0.87
N SER A 532 27.21 31.86 1.93
CA SER A 532 27.61 31.05 3.09
C SER A 532 26.40 30.39 3.75
N THR A 533 26.38 29.06 3.81
CA THR A 533 25.19 28.27 4.14
C THR A 533 25.50 27.27 5.26
N THR A 534 24.74 27.37 6.36
CA THR A 534 24.65 26.39 7.44
C THR A 534 23.70 25.28 7.03
N VAL A 535 24.09 24.02 7.23
CA VAL A 535 23.21 22.85 7.01
C VAL A 535 23.06 22.12 8.33
N THR A 536 21.81 21.89 8.70
CA THR A 536 21.42 21.27 9.96
C THR A 536 20.54 20.06 9.69
N ASP A 537 20.86 18.96 10.35
CA ASP A 537 20.03 17.78 10.45
C ASP A 537 19.16 17.92 11.72
N ALA A 538 17.86 18.11 11.51
CA ALA A 538 16.91 18.33 12.59
C ALA A 538 16.73 17.09 13.47
N ARG A 539 16.86 15.88 12.89
CA ARG A 539 16.59 14.54 13.47
C ARG A 539 15.17 14.30 13.98
N PHE A 540 14.56 15.30 14.64
CA PHE A 540 13.26 15.23 15.30
C PHE A 540 12.29 16.24 14.67
N ALA A 541 11.13 15.74 14.25
CA ALA A 541 9.97 16.59 13.99
C ALA A 541 9.26 16.97 15.30
N LYS A 542 9.35 16.09 16.31
CA LYS A 542 8.82 16.32 17.65
C LYS A 542 9.59 15.51 18.71
N PRO A 543 9.93 16.11 19.87
CA PRO A 543 9.94 17.54 20.12
C PRO A 543 10.96 18.26 19.21
N LEU A 544 10.74 19.55 18.97
CA LEU A 544 11.67 20.37 18.21
C LEU A 544 12.90 20.75 19.05
N ASP A 545 14.06 20.90 18.41
CA ASP A 545 15.22 21.54 19.02
C ASP A 545 15.03 23.06 19.03
N GLU A 546 14.30 23.56 20.03
CA GLU A 546 13.97 24.99 20.12
C GLU A 546 15.21 25.89 20.16
N ALA A 547 16.27 25.44 20.82
CA ALA A 547 17.50 26.22 20.98
C ALA A 547 18.25 26.33 19.64
N LEU A 548 18.37 25.22 18.92
CA LEU A 548 18.99 25.18 17.60
C LEU A 548 18.19 26.01 16.60
N ILE A 549 16.87 25.86 16.55
CA ILE A 549 16.00 26.62 15.64
C ILE A 549 16.10 28.12 15.95
N ALA A 550 16.07 28.51 17.23
CA ALA A 550 16.23 29.91 17.62
C ALA A 550 17.62 30.47 17.28
N ARG A 551 18.67 29.65 17.36
CA ARG A 551 20.01 30.03 16.90
C ARG A 551 20.00 30.29 15.38
N LEU A 552 19.49 29.34 14.59
CA LEU A 552 19.43 29.47 13.14
C LEU A 552 18.65 30.71 12.71
N ALA A 553 17.49 30.95 13.34
CA ALA A 553 16.63 32.11 13.07
C ALA A 553 17.31 33.47 13.39
N ARG A 554 18.16 33.52 14.42
CA ARG A 554 18.85 34.77 14.82
C ARG A 554 20.11 35.05 14.01
N GLU A 555 20.84 34.01 13.64
CA GLU A 555 22.17 34.13 13.03
C GLU A 555 22.14 34.20 11.49
N HIS A 556 20.97 33.98 10.87
CA HIS A 556 20.85 33.87 9.42
C HIS A 556 19.79 34.82 8.86
N GLU A 557 20.03 35.30 7.65
CA GLU A 557 19.08 36.13 6.89
C GLU A 557 17.90 35.29 6.38
N VAL A 558 18.18 34.05 5.98
CA VAL A 558 17.23 33.11 5.39
C VAL A 558 17.26 31.79 6.15
N LEU A 559 16.09 31.25 6.47
CA LEU A 559 15.91 29.89 7.00
C LEU A 559 15.00 29.10 6.05
N ILE A 560 15.48 27.97 5.54
CA ILE A 560 14.67 27.04 4.74
C ILE A 560 14.50 25.75 5.52
N THR A 561 13.27 25.33 5.77
CA THR A 561 12.99 23.97 6.26
C THR A 561 12.77 23.03 5.07
N VAL A 562 13.28 21.80 5.14
CA VAL A 562 13.15 20.81 4.06
C VAL A 562 12.66 19.49 4.64
N GLU A 563 11.55 18.96 4.15
CA GLU A 563 11.00 17.66 4.57
C GLU A 563 10.34 16.89 3.40
N GLU A 564 10.33 15.56 3.53
CA GLU A 564 9.61 14.63 2.61
C GLU A 564 8.20 14.32 3.14
N GLY A 565 7.49 15.35 3.61
CA GLY A 565 6.14 15.30 4.16
C GLY A 565 5.21 16.29 3.47
N SER A 566 3.91 16.19 3.74
CA SER A 566 2.91 17.14 3.26
C SER A 566 3.00 18.49 3.98
N VAL A 567 2.26 19.48 3.47
CA VAL A 567 1.90 20.67 4.27
C VAL A 567 1.25 20.24 5.60
N GLY A 568 1.48 21.02 6.67
CA GLY A 568 1.10 20.65 8.03
C GLY A 568 2.15 19.82 8.79
N GLY A 569 3.26 19.44 8.13
CA GLY A 569 4.38 18.71 8.72
C GLY A 569 5.38 19.56 9.51
N PHE A 570 6.64 19.13 9.50
CA PHE A 570 7.75 19.71 10.26
C PHE A 570 7.92 21.22 10.05
N GLY A 571 7.87 21.70 8.81
CA GLY A 571 7.98 23.13 8.51
C GLY A 571 6.88 23.96 9.19
N SER A 572 5.69 23.39 9.34
CA SER A 572 4.56 24.04 10.01
C SER A 572 4.79 24.13 11.53
N HIS A 573 5.32 23.07 12.14
CA HIS A 573 5.70 23.08 13.55
C HIS A 573 6.84 24.07 13.84
N VAL A 574 7.84 24.15 12.96
CA VAL A 574 8.93 25.14 13.06
C VAL A 574 8.37 26.56 12.94
N LEU A 575 7.51 26.84 11.96
CA LEU A 575 6.86 28.14 11.81
C LEU A 575 6.03 28.54 13.04
N GLN A 576 5.28 27.59 13.62
CA GLN A 576 4.53 27.81 14.85
C GLN A 576 5.45 28.19 16.02
N LEU A 577 6.55 27.46 16.21
CA LEU A 577 7.55 27.78 17.22
C LEU A 577 8.15 29.18 17.02
N LEU A 578 8.55 29.51 15.79
CA LEU A 578 9.14 30.82 15.48
C LEU A 578 8.16 31.96 15.77
N ALA A 579 6.89 31.80 15.39
CA ALA A 579 5.85 32.77 15.69
C ALA A 579 5.63 32.93 17.20
N GLN A 580 5.53 31.82 17.94
CA GLN A 580 5.33 31.84 19.40
C GLN A 580 6.50 32.49 20.17
N LYS A 581 7.73 32.41 19.64
CA LYS A 581 8.93 33.00 20.24
C LYS A 581 9.21 34.44 19.76
N GLY A 582 8.37 35.01 18.89
CA GLY A 582 8.59 36.33 18.29
C GLY A 582 9.79 36.39 17.33
N LEU A 583 10.26 35.24 16.82
CA LEU A 583 11.44 35.16 15.96
C LEU A 583 11.17 35.57 14.51
N LEU A 584 9.90 35.79 14.14
CA LEU A 584 9.49 36.30 12.83
C LEU A 584 9.48 37.83 12.78
N ASP A 585 9.53 38.50 13.94
CA ASP A 585 9.37 39.96 14.03
C ASP A 585 10.60 40.73 13.52
N GLY A 586 11.76 40.06 13.47
CA GLY A 586 13.06 40.64 13.09
C GLY A 586 13.39 40.64 11.60
N GLY A 587 12.43 40.31 10.72
CA GLY A 587 12.65 40.30 9.27
C GLY A 587 13.31 39.03 8.71
N LEU A 588 13.31 37.93 9.49
CA LEU A 588 13.74 36.61 9.02
C LEU A 588 12.98 36.19 7.76
N LYS A 589 13.70 35.82 6.70
CA LYS A 589 13.11 35.26 5.49
C LYS A 589 13.01 33.75 5.62
N ILE A 590 11.81 33.25 5.95
CA ILE A 590 11.58 31.80 6.09
C ILE A 590 10.77 31.23 4.92
N ARG A 591 11.14 30.04 4.45
CA ARG A 591 10.31 29.21 3.56
C ARG A 591 10.34 27.76 4.02
N SER A 592 9.24 27.05 3.80
CA SER A 592 9.16 25.61 4.02
C SER A 592 9.03 24.91 2.68
N LEU A 593 9.94 23.97 2.43
CA LEU A 593 9.88 23.05 1.31
C LEU A 593 9.36 21.71 1.81
N THR A 594 8.18 21.38 1.33
CA THR A 594 7.44 20.15 1.62
C THR A 594 6.98 19.56 0.28
N LEU A 595 6.39 18.38 0.30
CA LEU A 595 5.64 17.88 -0.84
C LEU A 595 4.48 18.84 -1.17
N PRO A 596 4.17 19.05 -2.46
CA PRO A 596 3.07 19.92 -2.88
C PRO A 596 1.73 19.35 -2.43
N ASP A 597 0.72 20.22 -2.26
CA ASP A 597 -0.66 19.84 -1.95
C ASP A 597 -1.37 19.26 -3.19
N SER A 598 -0.84 18.14 -3.66
CA SER A 598 -1.32 17.39 -4.81
C SER A 598 -0.82 15.96 -4.75
N PHE A 599 -1.66 15.01 -5.14
CA PHE A 599 -1.23 13.62 -5.31
C PHE A 599 -0.29 13.48 -6.51
N GLN A 600 0.94 13.02 -6.28
CA GLN A 600 1.93 12.79 -7.33
C GLN A 600 1.77 11.38 -7.92
N ASP A 601 1.65 11.32 -9.24
CA ASP A 601 1.57 10.05 -9.97
C ASP A 601 2.91 9.28 -9.98
N HIS A 602 2.86 8.04 -10.45
CA HIS A 602 4.03 7.16 -10.47
C HIS A 602 5.10 7.66 -11.45
N ASP A 603 6.33 7.79 -10.96
CA ASP A 603 7.52 8.15 -11.74
C ASP A 603 8.76 7.59 -10.99
N LYS A 604 9.96 7.95 -11.43
CA LYS A 604 11.20 7.74 -10.70
C LYS A 604 11.26 8.69 -9.49
N PRO A 605 11.61 8.22 -8.28
CA PRO A 605 11.65 9.06 -7.08
C PRO A 605 12.44 10.36 -7.26
N GLU A 606 13.58 10.32 -7.95
CA GLU A 606 14.44 11.50 -8.18
C GLU A 606 13.69 12.59 -8.95
N LYS A 607 12.95 12.19 -9.98
CA LYS A 607 12.12 13.10 -10.76
C LYS A 607 10.95 13.63 -9.94
N MET A 608 10.28 12.78 -9.16
CA MET A 608 9.15 13.21 -8.32
C MET A 608 9.58 14.25 -7.27
N TYR A 609 10.76 14.08 -6.66
CA TYR A 609 11.32 15.04 -5.72
C TYR A 609 11.78 16.33 -6.41
N ALA A 610 12.37 16.24 -7.61
CA ALA A 610 12.72 17.43 -8.39
C ALA A 610 11.48 18.25 -8.79
N ASP A 611 10.40 17.57 -9.21
CA ASP A 611 9.11 18.20 -9.54
C ASP A 611 8.47 18.84 -8.28
N ALA A 612 8.68 18.25 -7.10
CA ALA A 612 8.30 18.83 -5.81
C ALA A 612 9.23 19.98 -5.34
N GLY A 613 10.36 20.21 -6.01
CA GLY A 613 11.36 21.20 -5.59
C GLY A 613 12.16 20.81 -4.34
N LEU A 614 12.22 19.51 -4.03
CA LEU A 614 12.96 18.93 -2.90
C LEU A 614 14.35 18.38 -3.30
N ASP A 615 14.79 18.67 -4.52
CA ASP A 615 16.16 18.47 -4.98
C ASP A 615 17.05 19.67 -4.68
N ALA A 616 18.37 19.52 -4.80
CA ALA A 616 19.34 20.59 -4.55
C ALA A 616 19.03 21.85 -5.37
N ALA A 617 18.59 21.69 -6.63
CA ALA A 617 18.22 22.82 -7.47
C ALA A 617 16.96 23.54 -6.95
N GLY A 618 15.95 22.81 -6.48
CA GLY A 618 14.75 23.37 -5.84
C GLY A 618 15.06 24.13 -4.56
N ILE A 619 15.94 23.59 -3.72
CA ILE A 619 16.40 24.25 -2.50
C ILE A 619 17.12 25.56 -2.84
N VAL A 620 18.02 25.57 -3.82
CA VAL A 620 18.69 26.79 -4.29
C VAL A 620 17.67 27.82 -4.79
N ARG A 621 16.70 27.41 -5.62
CA ARG A 621 15.63 28.30 -6.11
C ARG A 621 14.85 28.94 -4.97
N ALA A 622 14.55 28.18 -3.91
CA ALA A 622 13.83 28.67 -2.74
C ALA A 622 14.63 29.73 -1.98
N VAL A 623 15.94 29.51 -1.80
CA VAL A 623 16.86 30.49 -1.19
C VAL A 623 16.93 31.77 -2.01
N GLU A 624 17.09 31.66 -3.34
CA GLU A 624 17.17 32.83 -4.22
C GLU A 624 15.86 33.62 -4.23
N ALA A 625 14.72 32.93 -4.26
CA ALA A 625 13.40 33.55 -4.17
C ALA A 625 13.20 34.27 -2.82
N ALA A 626 13.72 33.72 -1.73
CA ALA A 626 13.67 34.36 -0.41
C ALA A 626 14.55 35.61 -0.34
N LEU A 627 15.77 35.55 -0.91
CA LEU A 627 16.71 36.67 -0.93
C LEU A 627 16.23 37.85 -1.80
N GLY A 628 15.59 37.56 -2.93
CA GLY A 628 15.03 38.55 -3.86
C GLY A 628 16.03 39.07 -4.92
N PRO A 629 15.57 39.88 -5.91
CA PRO A 629 16.38 40.30 -7.07
C PRO A 629 17.62 41.14 -6.72
N ALA A 630 17.60 41.87 -5.61
CA ALA A 630 18.67 42.80 -5.21
C ALA A 630 19.99 42.11 -4.80
N SER A 631 19.95 40.79 -4.55
CA SER A 631 21.08 39.98 -4.10
C SER A 631 21.73 39.11 -5.18
N ALA A 632 21.16 39.08 -6.39
CA ALA A 632 21.69 38.30 -7.52
C ALA A 632 22.87 38.99 -8.24
N VAL A 633 23.26 40.19 -7.80
CA VAL A 633 24.31 41.01 -8.43
C VAL A 633 25.64 40.83 -7.70
N LYS A 634 26.26 39.66 -7.89
CA LYS A 634 27.72 39.50 -8.00
C LYS A 634 27.99 38.33 -8.93
N ARG A 635 27.57 38.45 -10.20
CA ARG A 635 28.17 37.65 -11.28
C ARG A 635 29.53 38.29 -11.55
N ALA A 636 30.60 37.58 -11.15
CA ALA A 636 31.96 37.90 -11.57
C ALA A 636 32.13 37.58 -13.07
#